data_AF-A0A972J5M3-F1
#
_entry.id   AF-A0A972J5M3-F1
#
_cell.length_a   1.000
_cell.length_b   1.000
_cell.length_c   1.000
_cell.angle_alpha   90.00
_cell.angle_beta   90.00
_cell.angle_gamma   90.00
#
_symmetry.space_group_name_H-M   'P 1'
#
loop_
_entity.id
_entity.type
_entity.pdbx_description
1 polymer ?
#
loop_
_entity_poly.entity_id
_entity_poly.type
_entity_poly.pdbx_seq_one_letter_code
_entity_poly.pdbx_strand_id
1 'polypeptide(L)'
;MQRNMVFMGLLFGLLGFAGNWFTLPLFLNLDFLFGSTFVLFAMLRYGMGAGILASLLAGSCTIFLWQHPWAWLLFTAEAAFVGWRCKKRDPADILLHDLSFWLLCGAPLAWIFYHVFLGDTTSATILILLKQAINGIFNALLASLGHLAFLFRSAGKAHAPLPSFRQLSFSVMVSLILIPSLIFITLDLRNTMGKETASLAAMTLLASTQARETVNRWIEGHLQAVQALADRIGDPATVPRGEMQRLVETVKAATPGFKRMGVLDRDAVTVAYSPLTDELGRSTLGLDFSDRPYIRHLRETKKPFVPDVVMGRIGHPHPIISLLSPLVANGNYHGYCIGVIQPDDLKGYLKEITGDRPLAITLVDRSRKIIVSSRDDLAMMSAFPDRTGGTFRQSASGTAQWVPAPEKGRSILQRWSRSLYIRESGISRKVPWTVITEASFNPVLIKMSEETKRSLSLLAALILLVVPLSRYTSARMVASLLHLREATEKLPAHLGAEGEVELPASSIREMNGLVENFRAMAAALSGHVRNIRELNETLEEKVAQRTAELEEKGVFLSSLLDSLQDTVFFKDLGGAYLGCNRVMELSVGKSRDEIIGKRDDDLFPPDAAAKFRHDDEQVIAAAKAHQFDEVSHLPDGTPVYVNTIKTPITLPNGEVIGLVGVSRDITKRVEAEQALRASTANLRAFFDLSLDLLFVLDTAGTVVRANRTACERLGYSEEELMGTNVLLLHPPEVRDEAGRIVQAMLAGNESRCPLPLQTRDGRLIPVETRIVQGVWDGSPALFGACKDISDLAFSQEKFSKAFEFSSALMAISTVEEGRYLEVNRSFLDTLGFSREEVLGRTSVELGIIPDSATRQRMRVQLEKYGEFSNRQITVHTKAGTPRTGLLSAQCIRIQSTRYLLTVL
;
A
#
# COMPACT_ATOMS: atom_id res chain seq x y z
N MET A 1 30.04 -17.28 9.77
CA MET A 1 29.00 -17.22 8.72
C MET A 1 28.09 -18.45 8.71
N GLN A 2 28.62 -19.68 8.68
CA GLN A 2 27.82 -20.93 8.70
C GLN A 2 26.93 -21.12 9.95
N ARG A 3 27.39 -20.75 11.16
CA ARG A 3 26.60 -20.90 12.40
C ARG A 3 25.33 -20.03 12.40
N ASN A 4 25.39 -18.84 11.81
CA ASN A 4 24.22 -17.96 11.65
C ASN A 4 23.27 -18.48 10.56
N MET A 5 23.78 -19.14 9.51
CA MET A 5 22.95 -19.72 8.44
C MET A 5 22.09 -20.88 8.97
N VAL A 6 22.67 -21.80 9.75
CA VAL A 6 21.94 -22.93 10.34
C VAL A 6 20.90 -22.43 11.34
N PHE A 7 21.28 -21.54 12.24
CA PHE A 7 20.36 -20.98 13.23
C PHE A 7 19.16 -20.26 12.57
N MET A 8 19.42 -19.41 11.57
CA MET A 8 18.34 -18.72 10.85
C MET A 8 17.49 -19.69 10.02
N GLY A 9 18.08 -20.70 9.39
CA GLY A 9 17.32 -21.75 8.70
C GLY A 9 16.37 -22.51 9.63
N LEU A 10 16.81 -22.84 10.85
CA LEU A 10 15.95 -23.47 11.87
C LEU A 10 14.84 -22.53 12.34
N LEU A 11 15.17 -21.27 12.63
CA LEU A 11 14.22 -20.26 13.08
C LEU A 11 13.11 -20.02 12.05
N PHE A 12 13.48 -19.76 10.80
CA PHE A 12 12.51 -19.56 9.73
C PHE A 12 11.79 -20.85 9.34
N GLY A 13 12.39 -22.02 9.55
CA GLY A 13 11.71 -23.31 9.43
C GLY A 13 10.59 -23.48 10.47
N LEU A 14 10.83 -23.10 11.73
CA LEU A 14 9.81 -23.08 12.79
C LEU A 14 8.72 -22.05 12.53
N LEU A 15 9.08 -20.84 12.07
CA LEU A 15 8.11 -19.84 11.63
C LEU A 15 7.30 -20.33 10.43
N GLY A 16 7.92 -21.03 9.49
CA GLY A 16 7.23 -21.65 8.36
C GLY A 16 6.27 -22.77 8.79
N PHE A 17 6.67 -23.59 9.77
CA PHE A 17 5.80 -24.59 10.37
C PHE A 17 4.59 -23.94 11.05
N ALA A 18 4.80 -22.86 11.82
CA ALA A 18 3.73 -22.08 12.43
C ALA A 18 2.87 -21.35 11.38
N GLY A 19 3.47 -20.84 10.30
CA GLY A 19 2.77 -20.19 9.19
C GLY A 19 1.84 -21.15 8.44
N ASN A 20 2.23 -22.42 8.32
CA ASN A 20 1.35 -23.48 7.79
C ASN A 20 0.16 -23.81 8.70
N TRP A 21 0.17 -23.36 9.96
CA TRP A 21 -0.97 -23.48 10.86
C TRP A 21 -2.05 -22.43 10.58
N PHE A 22 -1.65 -21.25 10.08
CA PHE A 22 -2.57 -20.19 9.66
C PHE A 22 -2.98 -20.42 8.21
N THR A 23 -3.84 -21.41 7.97
CA THR A 23 -4.32 -21.71 6.63
C THR A 23 -5.40 -20.75 6.16
N LEU A 24 -5.39 -20.42 4.87
CA LEU A 24 -6.52 -19.77 4.21
C LEU A 24 -7.34 -20.85 3.48
N PRO A 25 -8.52 -21.25 4.01
CA PRO A 25 -9.31 -22.30 3.38
C PRO A 25 -10.00 -21.78 2.12
N LEU A 26 -9.71 -22.39 0.97
CA LEU A 26 -10.46 -22.20 -0.27
C LEU A 26 -11.83 -22.88 -0.13
N PHE A 27 -11.85 -24.21 -0.01
CA PHE A 27 -13.00 -25.05 0.33
C PHE A 27 -12.54 -26.44 0.77
N LEU A 28 -13.27 -27.12 1.67
CA LEU A 28 -13.04 -28.53 2.05
C LEU A 28 -11.60 -28.90 2.49
N ASN A 29 -10.96 -28.07 3.31
CA ASN A 29 -9.55 -28.23 3.75
C ASN A 29 -8.52 -28.21 2.60
N LEU A 30 -8.88 -27.73 1.40
CA LEU A 30 -7.91 -27.27 0.42
C LEU A 30 -7.44 -25.87 0.83
N ASP A 31 -6.34 -25.87 1.54
CA ASP A 31 -5.83 -24.68 2.21
C ASP A 31 -4.65 -24.06 1.46
N PHE A 32 -4.61 -22.73 1.34
CA PHE A 32 -3.38 -22.01 1.00
C PHE A 32 -2.43 -22.07 2.21
N LEU A 33 -1.19 -22.47 1.95
CA LEU A 33 -0.15 -22.69 2.96
C LEU A 33 0.90 -21.58 2.84
N PHE A 34 1.18 -20.89 3.95
CA PHE A 34 2.09 -19.73 3.95
C PHE A 34 3.53 -20.07 4.35
N GLY A 35 3.80 -21.32 4.76
CA GLY A 35 5.11 -21.72 5.28
C GLY A 35 6.25 -21.51 4.29
N SER A 36 6.02 -21.71 3.00
CA SER A 36 7.05 -21.46 1.98
C SER A 36 7.39 -19.98 1.81
N THR A 37 6.55 -19.04 2.26
CA THR A 37 6.92 -17.61 2.34
C THR A 37 8.16 -17.42 3.23
N PHE A 38 8.18 -18.05 4.40
CA PHE A 38 9.31 -17.94 5.33
C PHE A 38 10.56 -18.65 4.81
N VAL A 39 10.37 -19.78 4.10
CA VAL A 39 11.45 -20.53 3.44
C VAL A 39 12.13 -19.66 2.36
N LEU A 40 11.33 -19.06 1.48
CA LEU A 40 11.82 -18.20 0.40
C LEU A 40 12.43 -16.91 0.94
N PHE A 41 11.87 -16.33 2.02
CA PHE A 41 12.47 -15.19 2.70
C PHE A 41 13.84 -15.53 3.32
N ALA A 42 13.95 -16.67 4.02
CA ALA A 42 15.21 -17.14 4.58
C ALA A 42 16.25 -17.38 3.48
N MET A 43 15.81 -17.89 2.33
CA MET A 43 16.66 -18.10 1.16
C MET A 43 17.17 -16.77 0.57
N LEU A 44 16.30 -15.77 0.39
CA LEU A 44 16.70 -14.45 -0.11
C LEU A 44 17.76 -13.80 0.78
N ARG A 45 17.63 -13.95 2.11
CA ARG A 45 18.47 -13.24 3.07
C ARG A 45 19.73 -13.98 3.52
N TYR A 46 19.65 -15.30 3.67
CA TYR A 46 20.70 -16.14 4.27
C TYR A 46 21.23 -17.21 3.30
N GLY A 47 20.70 -17.28 2.08
CA GLY A 47 21.17 -18.14 1.01
C GLY A 47 20.50 -19.52 0.97
N MET A 48 20.89 -20.31 -0.04
CA MET A 48 20.30 -21.61 -0.37
C MET A 48 20.32 -22.61 0.79
N GLY A 49 21.41 -22.68 1.57
CA GLY A 49 21.53 -23.62 2.68
C GLY A 49 20.50 -23.37 3.80
N ALA A 50 20.26 -22.10 4.15
CA ALA A 50 19.22 -21.73 5.11
C ALA A 50 17.81 -22.02 4.57
N GLY A 51 17.58 -21.75 3.27
CA GLY A 51 16.31 -22.02 2.60
C GLY A 51 15.95 -23.51 2.59
N ILE A 52 16.89 -24.40 2.19
CA ILE A 52 16.64 -25.85 2.18
C ILE A 52 16.35 -26.36 3.60
N LEU A 53 17.14 -25.93 4.60
CA LEU A 53 16.92 -26.33 5.99
C LEU A 53 15.54 -25.87 6.50
N ALA A 54 15.15 -24.63 6.18
CA ALA A 54 13.83 -24.11 6.52
C ALA A 54 12.71 -24.90 5.82
N SER A 55 12.90 -25.30 4.56
CA SER A 55 11.90 -26.06 3.78
C SER A 55 11.63 -27.45 4.36
N LEU A 56 12.68 -28.15 4.81
CA LEU A 56 12.56 -29.48 5.41
C LEU A 56 11.71 -29.43 6.69
N LEU A 57 11.90 -28.40 7.52
CA LEU A 57 11.13 -28.19 8.75
C LEU A 57 9.72 -27.70 8.44
N ALA A 58 9.56 -26.63 7.66
CA ALA A 58 8.25 -26.06 7.38
C ALA A 58 7.33 -27.07 6.66
N GLY A 59 7.88 -27.82 5.70
CA GLY A 59 7.14 -28.81 4.94
C GLY A 59 6.76 -30.06 5.74
N SER A 60 7.44 -30.36 6.86
CA SER A 60 7.10 -31.53 7.72
C SER A 60 5.66 -31.46 8.25
N CYS A 61 5.11 -30.25 8.41
CA CYS A 61 3.70 -30.03 8.76
C CYS A 61 2.73 -30.70 7.77
N THR A 62 3.09 -30.74 6.47
CA THR A 62 2.23 -31.32 5.42
C THR A 62 2.07 -32.84 5.57
N ILE A 63 3.04 -33.52 6.19
CA ILE A 63 2.97 -34.96 6.47
C ILE A 63 1.86 -35.24 7.49
N PHE A 64 1.75 -34.41 8.53
CA PHE A 64 0.71 -34.53 9.55
C PHE A 64 -0.67 -34.14 9.00
N LEU A 65 -0.73 -33.06 8.22
CA LEU A 65 -1.98 -32.56 7.66
C LEU A 65 -2.57 -33.48 6.59
N TRP A 66 -1.74 -34.01 5.69
CA TRP A 66 -2.19 -34.74 4.49
C TRP A 66 -1.88 -36.24 4.53
N GLN A 67 -1.23 -36.73 5.60
CA GLN A 67 -0.97 -38.16 5.83
C GLN A 67 -0.14 -38.83 4.73
N HIS A 68 0.63 -38.06 3.96
CA HIS A 68 1.54 -38.54 2.92
C HIS A 68 2.73 -37.57 2.71
N PRO A 69 3.91 -38.03 2.23
CA PRO A 69 5.13 -37.20 2.18
C PRO A 69 5.31 -36.37 0.89
N TRP A 70 4.45 -36.52 -0.11
CA TRP A 70 4.68 -35.98 -1.46
C TRP A 70 4.81 -34.46 -1.53
N ALA A 71 3.99 -33.74 -0.77
CA ALA A 71 4.05 -32.28 -0.70
C ALA A 71 5.34 -31.78 -0.04
N TRP A 72 5.82 -32.48 0.99
CA TRP A 72 7.07 -32.19 1.65
C TRP A 72 8.26 -32.31 0.69
N LEU A 73 8.29 -33.36 -0.13
CA LEU A 73 9.30 -33.52 -1.19
C LEU A 73 9.21 -32.41 -2.24
N LEU A 74 7.99 -32.08 -2.69
CA LEU A 74 7.75 -31.08 -3.72
C LEU A 74 8.20 -29.68 -3.28
N PHE A 75 7.83 -29.24 -2.07
CA PHE A 75 8.24 -27.93 -1.53
C PHE A 75 9.75 -27.85 -1.24
N THR A 76 10.38 -28.98 -0.86
CA THR A 76 11.83 -29.03 -0.70
C THR A 76 12.54 -28.90 -2.05
N ALA A 77 12.01 -29.55 -3.10
CA ALA A 77 12.53 -29.44 -4.47
C ALA A 77 12.36 -28.02 -5.04
N GLU A 78 11.21 -27.38 -4.80
CA GLU A 78 10.96 -25.97 -5.13
C GLU A 78 12.03 -25.07 -4.52
N ALA A 79 12.25 -25.18 -3.20
CA ALA A 79 13.25 -24.39 -2.50
C ALA A 79 14.68 -24.63 -3.05
N ALA A 80 15.04 -25.89 -3.32
CA ALA A 80 16.36 -26.20 -3.89
C ALA A 80 16.54 -25.58 -5.29
N PHE A 81 15.54 -25.68 -6.16
CA PHE A 81 15.60 -25.14 -7.52
C PHE A 81 15.67 -23.61 -7.54
N VAL A 82 14.78 -22.95 -6.79
CA VAL A 82 14.74 -21.49 -6.68
C VAL A 82 16.06 -20.97 -6.10
N GLY A 83 16.58 -21.63 -5.05
CA GLY A 83 17.85 -21.26 -4.43
C GLY A 83 19.06 -21.40 -5.37
N TRP A 84 19.09 -22.44 -6.20
CA TRP A 84 20.14 -22.63 -7.21
C TRP A 84 20.13 -21.54 -8.28
N ARG A 85 18.94 -21.15 -8.79
CA ARG A 85 18.77 -20.09 -9.79
C ARG A 85 19.10 -18.70 -9.22
N CYS A 86 18.66 -18.39 -8.00
CA CYS A 86 18.95 -17.12 -7.33
C CYS A 86 20.45 -16.93 -7.03
N LYS A 87 21.24 -18.00 -6.89
CA LYS A 87 22.70 -17.88 -6.69
C LYS A 87 23.43 -17.31 -7.91
N LYS A 88 22.87 -17.47 -9.12
CA LYS A 88 23.50 -17.08 -10.40
C LYS A 88 22.94 -15.77 -10.98
N ARG A 89 21.85 -15.23 -10.44
CA ARG A 89 21.09 -14.09 -11.01
C ARG A 89 20.56 -13.17 -9.92
N ASP A 90 19.95 -12.06 -10.33
CA ASP A 90 19.40 -11.06 -9.42
C ASP A 90 18.33 -11.67 -8.47
N PRO A 91 18.47 -11.53 -7.14
CA PRO A 91 17.48 -11.96 -6.16
C PRO A 91 16.07 -11.41 -6.39
N ALA A 92 15.94 -10.30 -7.13
CA ALA A 92 14.68 -9.67 -7.50
C ALA A 92 13.78 -10.56 -8.39
N ASP A 93 14.33 -11.58 -9.04
CA ASP A 93 13.61 -12.45 -9.98
C ASP A 93 13.07 -13.74 -9.33
N ILE A 94 12.95 -13.79 -8.01
CA ILE A 94 12.50 -15.00 -7.29
C ILE A 94 11.15 -15.54 -7.77
N LEU A 95 10.18 -14.66 -8.08
CA LEU A 95 8.89 -15.07 -8.65
C LEU A 95 9.05 -15.73 -10.02
N LEU A 96 9.97 -15.25 -10.86
CA LEU A 96 10.21 -15.80 -12.19
C LEU A 96 10.90 -17.18 -12.08
N HIS A 97 11.80 -17.33 -11.11
CA HIS A 97 12.43 -18.61 -10.82
C HIS A 97 11.42 -19.62 -10.29
N ASP A 98 10.53 -19.22 -9.39
CA ASP A 98 9.44 -20.04 -8.87
C ASP A 98 8.45 -20.45 -9.97
N LEU A 99 8.02 -19.50 -10.80
CA LEU A 99 7.20 -19.78 -11.99
C LEU A 99 7.88 -20.79 -12.92
N SER A 100 9.18 -20.64 -13.16
CA SER A 100 9.93 -21.58 -14.00
C SER A 100 10.08 -22.97 -13.38
N PHE A 101 10.15 -23.08 -12.04
CA PHE A 101 10.12 -24.36 -11.36
C PHE A 101 8.79 -25.06 -11.63
N TRP A 102 7.66 -24.38 -11.40
CA TRP A 102 6.35 -24.98 -11.58
C TRP A 102 6.06 -25.40 -13.03
N LEU A 103 6.57 -24.66 -14.01
CA LEU A 103 6.48 -25.01 -15.43
C LEU A 103 7.37 -26.20 -15.84
N LEU A 104 8.60 -26.28 -15.33
CA LEU A 104 9.59 -27.26 -15.81
C LEU A 104 9.69 -28.53 -14.96
N CYS A 105 9.56 -28.39 -13.64
CA CYS A 105 9.85 -29.45 -12.67
C CYS A 105 8.62 -29.75 -11.78
N GLY A 106 7.95 -28.73 -11.26
CA GLY A 106 6.84 -28.86 -10.32
C GLY A 106 5.64 -29.59 -10.94
N ALA A 107 5.24 -29.23 -12.16
CA ALA A 107 4.13 -29.89 -12.86
C ALA A 107 4.39 -31.39 -13.13
N PRO A 108 5.52 -31.81 -13.71
CA PRO A 108 5.85 -33.23 -13.87
C PRO A 108 5.95 -34.00 -12.54
N LEU A 109 6.59 -33.42 -11.52
CA LEU A 109 6.72 -34.06 -10.21
C LEU A 109 5.38 -34.23 -9.52
N ALA A 110 4.53 -33.20 -9.54
CA ALA A 110 3.17 -33.27 -9.00
C ALA A 110 2.33 -34.33 -9.74
N TRP A 111 2.46 -34.42 -11.07
CA TRP A 111 1.78 -35.46 -11.84
C TRP A 111 2.20 -36.86 -11.40
N ILE A 112 3.50 -37.12 -11.28
CA ILE A 112 4.01 -38.42 -10.82
C ILE A 112 3.51 -38.74 -9.40
N PHE A 113 3.63 -37.79 -8.47
CA PHE A 113 3.26 -38.02 -7.07
C PHE A 113 1.76 -38.24 -6.84
N TYR A 114 0.90 -37.47 -7.51
CA TYR A 114 -0.54 -37.50 -7.25
C TYR A 114 -1.29 -38.43 -8.20
N HIS A 115 -0.95 -38.45 -9.50
CA HIS A 115 -1.63 -39.31 -10.47
C HIS A 115 -1.09 -40.74 -10.46
N VAL A 116 0.24 -40.92 -10.49
CA VAL A 116 0.85 -42.25 -10.60
C VAL A 116 0.90 -42.96 -9.25
N PHE A 117 1.37 -42.29 -8.20
CA PHE A 117 1.52 -42.94 -6.88
C PHE A 117 0.24 -42.94 -6.03
N LEU A 118 -0.55 -41.86 -6.05
CA LEU A 118 -1.80 -41.78 -5.27
C LEU A 118 -3.03 -42.32 -6.03
N GLY A 119 -2.93 -42.48 -7.35
CA GLY A 119 -4.04 -42.90 -8.19
C GLY A 119 -5.18 -41.88 -8.27
N ASP A 120 -4.92 -40.59 -8.03
CA ASP A 120 -5.93 -39.55 -8.16
C ASP A 120 -6.36 -39.37 -9.62
N THR A 121 -7.61 -38.97 -9.84
CA THR A 121 -8.13 -38.71 -11.19
C THR A 121 -7.36 -37.57 -11.87
N THR A 122 -7.39 -37.55 -13.21
CA THR A 122 -6.76 -36.48 -13.99
C THR A 122 -7.25 -35.10 -13.59
N SER A 123 -8.55 -34.93 -13.36
CA SER A 123 -9.12 -33.63 -12.95
C SER A 123 -8.64 -33.21 -11.56
N ALA A 124 -8.58 -34.15 -10.60
CA ALA A 124 -8.07 -33.87 -9.26
C ALA A 124 -6.57 -33.53 -9.26
N THR A 125 -5.78 -34.23 -10.08
CA THR A 125 -4.34 -33.97 -10.23
C THR A 125 -4.08 -32.58 -10.80
N ILE A 126 -4.80 -32.17 -11.85
CA ILE A 126 -4.70 -30.83 -12.45
C ILE A 126 -5.07 -29.76 -11.41
N LEU A 127 -6.14 -29.98 -10.65
CA LEU A 127 -6.55 -29.06 -9.59
C LEU A 127 -5.45 -28.88 -8.53
N ILE A 128 -4.86 -29.99 -8.06
CA ILE A 128 -3.75 -29.96 -7.10
C ILE A 128 -2.56 -29.20 -7.69
N LEU A 129 -2.18 -29.49 -8.94
CA LEU A 129 -1.07 -28.86 -9.64
C LEU A 129 -1.25 -27.34 -9.75
N LEU A 130 -2.41 -26.87 -10.24
CA LEU A 130 -2.72 -25.45 -10.34
C LEU A 130 -2.70 -24.78 -8.97
N LYS A 131 -3.31 -25.41 -7.97
CA LYS A 131 -3.39 -24.90 -6.60
C LYS A 131 -2.00 -24.76 -5.99
N GLN A 132 -1.13 -25.76 -6.11
CA GLN A 132 0.22 -25.69 -5.55
C GLN A 132 1.10 -24.69 -6.29
N ALA A 133 1.01 -24.61 -7.62
CA ALA A 133 1.75 -23.63 -8.40
C ALA A 133 1.39 -22.18 -8.03
N ILE A 134 0.09 -21.89 -7.93
CA ILE A 134 -0.38 -20.55 -7.55
C ILE A 134 0.03 -20.25 -6.08
N ASN A 135 -0.01 -21.24 -5.20
CA ASN A 135 0.48 -21.11 -3.82
C ASN A 135 1.98 -20.80 -3.76
N GLY A 136 2.82 -21.49 -4.54
CA GLY A 136 4.25 -21.21 -4.65
C GLY A 136 4.53 -19.77 -5.09
N ILE A 137 3.89 -19.35 -6.19
CA ILE A 137 4.09 -18.01 -6.78
C ILE A 137 3.61 -16.92 -5.83
N PHE A 138 2.48 -17.13 -5.16
CA PHE A 138 1.96 -16.19 -4.16
C PHE A 138 2.89 -16.08 -2.95
N ASN A 139 3.43 -17.20 -2.46
CA ASN A 139 4.41 -17.20 -1.37
C ASN A 139 5.74 -16.53 -1.78
N ALA A 140 6.18 -16.71 -3.03
CA ALA A 140 7.33 -16.01 -3.58
C ALA A 140 7.11 -14.48 -3.64
N LEU A 141 5.89 -14.05 -3.99
CA LEU A 141 5.50 -12.64 -3.93
C LEU A 141 5.55 -12.09 -2.50
N LEU A 142 4.94 -12.78 -1.53
CA LEU A 142 4.96 -12.36 -0.13
C LEU A 142 6.38 -12.31 0.43
N ALA A 143 7.23 -13.28 0.08
CA ALA A 143 8.64 -13.28 0.46
C ALA A 143 9.39 -12.08 -0.13
N SER A 144 9.14 -11.73 -1.40
CA SER A 144 9.72 -10.54 -2.06
C SER A 144 9.29 -9.23 -1.39
N LEU A 145 8.00 -9.09 -1.08
CA LEU A 145 7.46 -7.92 -0.37
C LEU A 145 8.02 -7.82 1.05
N GLY A 146 8.09 -8.94 1.78
CA GLY A 146 8.69 -8.99 3.10
C GLY A 146 10.16 -8.59 3.07
N HIS A 147 10.90 -9.04 2.06
CA HIS A 147 12.30 -8.66 1.85
C HIS A 147 12.44 -7.15 1.58
N LEU A 148 11.61 -6.57 0.71
CA LEU A 148 11.56 -5.13 0.46
C LEU A 148 11.26 -4.33 1.74
N ALA A 149 10.25 -4.74 2.51
CA ALA A 149 9.89 -4.09 3.77
C ALA A 149 11.05 -4.12 4.78
N PHE A 150 11.78 -5.24 4.85
CA PHE A 150 12.98 -5.35 5.68
C PHE A 150 14.08 -4.38 5.22
N LEU A 151 14.33 -4.29 3.90
CA LEU A 151 15.33 -3.36 3.35
C LEU A 151 14.98 -1.90 3.69
N PHE A 152 13.73 -1.48 3.47
CA PHE A 152 13.27 -0.13 3.84
C PHE A 152 13.45 0.17 5.32
N ARG A 153 13.11 -0.78 6.21
CA ARG A 153 13.33 -0.62 7.66
C ARG A 153 14.82 -0.50 8.02
N SER A 154 15.70 -1.12 7.23
CA SER A 154 17.15 -1.10 7.45
C SER A 154 17.88 0.07 6.78
N ALA A 155 17.23 0.82 5.88
CA ALA A 155 17.84 1.86 5.05
C ALA A 155 18.47 3.03 5.84
N GLY A 156 18.10 3.21 7.12
CA GLY A 156 18.73 4.19 8.02
C GLY A 156 20.03 3.73 8.70
N LYS A 157 20.46 2.48 8.51
CA LYS A 157 21.71 1.94 9.09
C LYS A 157 22.86 2.08 8.10
N ALA A 158 24.01 2.55 8.58
CA ALA A 158 25.22 2.63 7.76
C ALA A 158 25.55 1.26 7.14
N HIS A 159 25.80 1.23 5.82
CA HIS A 159 26.14 0.04 5.02
C HIS A 159 24.99 -0.97 4.79
N ALA A 160 23.73 -0.64 5.09
CA ALA A 160 22.61 -1.49 4.70
C ALA A 160 22.34 -1.38 3.18
N PRO A 161 22.09 -2.51 2.48
CA PRO A 161 21.76 -2.49 1.06
C PRO A 161 20.42 -1.77 0.82
N LEU A 162 20.39 -0.87 -0.16
CA LEU A 162 19.19 -0.12 -0.56
C LEU A 162 18.27 -0.98 -1.45
N PRO A 163 16.94 -0.81 -1.37
CA PRO A 163 16.00 -1.53 -2.22
C PRO A 163 16.13 -1.09 -3.70
N SER A 164 16.10 -2.07 -4.61
CA SER A 164 16.12 -1.80 -6.06
C SER A 164 14.76 -1.29 -6.53
N PHE A 165 14.74 -0.14 -7.21
CA PHE A 165 13.50 0.41 -7.79
C PHE A 165 12.84 -0.58 -8.76
N ARG A 166 13.63 -1.32 -9.54
CA ARG A 166 13.12 -2.36 -10.44
C ARG A 166 12.35 -3.44 -9.69
N GLN A 167 12.91 -3.94 -8.58
CA GLN A 167 12.28 -4.97 -7.75
C GLN A 167 11.00 -4.45 -7.08
N LEU A 168 11.02 -3.20 -6.63
CA LEU A 168 9.86 -2.53 -6.05
C LEU A 168 8.72 -2.43 -7.07
N SER A 169 8.96 -1.82 -8.23
CA SER A 169 7.94 -1.66 -9.28
C SER A 169 7.40 -3.00 -9.73
N PHE A 170 8.27 -3.99 -9.98
CA PHE A 170 7.87 -5.35 -10.35
C PHE A 170 6.95 -5.99 -9.29
N SER A 171 7.37 -5.98 -8.02
CA SER A 171 6.60 -6.62 -6.94
C SER A 171 5.25 -5.92 -6.73
N VAL A 172 5.20 -4.58 -6.84
CA VAL A 172 3.94 -3.82 -6.72
C VAL A 172 2.98 -4.14 -7.87
N MET A 173 3.45 -4.16 -9.13
CA MET A 173 2.60 -4.48 -10.29
C MET A 173 1.99 -5.88 -10.18
N VAL A 174 2.79 -6.89 -9.81
CA VAL A 174 2.27 -8.26 -9.63
C VAL A 174 1.31 -8.34 -8.44
N SER A 175 1.59 -7.63 -7.34
CA SER A 175 0.74 -7.62 -6.14
C SER A 175 -0.65 -7.05 -6.40
N LEU A 176 -0.74 -5.95 -7.15
CA LEU A 176 -1.99 -5.27 -7.48
C LEU A 176 -2.94 -6.14 -8.30
N ILE A 177 -2.43 -7.19 -8.96
CA ILE A 177 -3.24 -8.12 -9.73
C ILE A 177 -3.46 -9.41 -8.94
N LEU A 178 -2.39 -10.05 -8.45
CA LEU A 178 -2.47 -11.37 -7.84
C LEU A 178 -3.24 -11.39 -6.52
N ILE A 179 -3.03 -10.40 -5.64
CA ILE A 179 -3.68 -10.37 -4.32
C ILE A 179 -5.20 -10.18 -4.47
N PRO A 180 -5.71 -9.17 -5.20
CA PRO A 180 -7.15 -9.01 -5.38
C PRO A 180 -7.80 -10.19 -6.11
N SER A 181 -7.14 -10.75 -7.14
CA SER A 181 -7.67 -11.92 -7.85
C SER A 181 -7.85 -13.13 -6.93
N LEU A 182 -6.88 -13.41 -6.06
CA LEU A 182 -6.98 -14.50 -5.09
C LEU A 182 -8.08 -14.26 -4.05
N ILE A 183 -8.23 -13.02 -3.57
CA ILE A 183 -9.31 -12.65 -2.65
C ILE A 183 -10.67 -12.87 -3.32
N PHE A 184 -10.86 -12.38 -4.56
CA PHE A 184 -12.11 -12.52 -5.28
C PHE A 184 -12.47 -13.98 -5.55
N ILE A 185 -11.52 -14.78 -6.05
CA ILE A 185 -11.71 -16.22 -6.26
C ILE A 185 -12.08 -16.93 -4.95
N THR A 186 -11.41 -16.60 -3.85
CA THR A 186 -11.70 -17.23 -2.55
C THR A 186 -13.10 -16.87 -2.03
N LEU A 187 -13.51 -15.60 -2.16
CA LEU A 187 -14.85 -15.16 -1.77
C LEU A 187 -15.94 -15.79 -2.63
N ASP A 188 -15.72 -15.84 -3.95
CA ASP A 188 -16.65 -16.46 -4.90
C ASP A 188 -16.83 -17.95 -4.62
N LEU A 189 -15.73 -18.70 -4.48
CA LEU A 189 -15.77 -20.13 -4.14
C LEU A 189 -16.47 -20.40 -2.80
N ARG A 190 -16.22 -19.58 -1.77
CA ARG A 190 -16.90 -19.73 -0.47
C ARG A 190 -18.39 -19.47 -0.57
N ASN A 191 -18.79 -18.44 -1.32
CA ASN A 191 -20.19 -18.10 -1.53
C ASN A 191 -20.91 -19.23 -2.28
N THR A 192 -20.32 -19.73 -3.36
CA THR A 192 -20.91 -20.81 -4.16
C THR A 192 -21.00 -22.10 -3.36
N MET A 193 -19.95 -22.46 -2.62
CA MET A 193 -19.97 -23.63 -1.74
C MET A 193 -21.05 -23.52 -0.64
N GLY A 194 -21.24 -22.34 -0.07
CA GLY A 194 -22.32 -22.06 0.87
C GLY A 194 -23.71 -22.28 0.27
N LYS A 195 -23.93 -21.81 -0.97
CA LYS A 195 -25.20 -21.99 -1.70
C LYS A 195 -25.47 -23.46 -2.02
N GLU A 196 -24.48 -24.19 -2.53
CA GLU A 196 -24.64 -25.60 -2.91
C GLU A 196 -24.88 -26.49 -1.70
N THR A 197 -24.16 -26.27 -0.59
CA THR A 197 -24.39 -27.01 0.66
C THR A 197 -25.75 -26.71 1.29
N ALA A 198 -26.19 -25.45 1.27
CA ALA A 198 -27.53 -25.08 1.72
C ALA A 198 -28.63 -25.72 0.85
N SER A 199 -28.44 -25.74 -0.47
CA SER A 199 -29.35 -26.39 -1.42
C SER A 199 -29.45 -27.90 -1.16
N LEU A 200 -28.32 -28.57 -0.95
CA LEU A 200 -28.28 -30.00 -0.63
C LEU A 200 -28.96 -30.32 0.71
N ALA A 201 -28.73 -29.50 1.74
CA ALA A 201 -29.36 -29.65 3.04
C ALA A 201 -30.89 -29.44 2.96
N ALA A 202 -31.35 -28.42 2.22
CA ALA A 202 -32.77 -28.16 1.98
C ALA A 202 -33.45 -29.29 1.19
N MET A 203 -32.80 -29.80 0.14
CA MET A 203 -33.28 -30.95 -0.62
C MET A 203 -33.43 -32.20 0.25
N THR A 204 -32.44 -32.45 1.12
CA THR A 204 -32.47 -33.58 2.08
C THR A 204 -33.63 -33.43 3.07
N LEU A 205 -33.86 -32.22 3.59
CA LEU A 205 -34.97 -31.94 4.50
C LEU A 205 -36.34 -32.13 3.83
N LEU A 206 -36.52 -31.59 2.62
CA LEU A 206 -37.76 -31.71 1.87
C LEU A 206 -38.08 -33.17 1.54
N ALA A 207 -37.10 -33.92 1.04
CA ALA A 207 -37.26 -35.35 0.75
C ALA A 207 -37.58 -36.17 2.00
N SER A 208 -36.90 -35.88 3.13
CA SER A 208 -37.17 -36.53 4.42
C SER A 208 -38.59 -36.24 4.92
N THR A 209 -39.04 -35.00 4.81
CA THR A 209 -40.38 -34.57 5.23
C THR A 209 -41.46 -35.21 4.36
N GLN A 210 -41.29 -35.18 3.04
CA GLN A 210 -42.20 -35.80 2.07
C GLN A 210 -42.28 -37.31 2.27
N ALA A 211 -41.15 -37.99 2.48
CA ALA A 211 -41.14 -39.43 2.75
C ALA A 211 -41.82 -39.76 4.08
N ARG A 212 -41.53 -39.02 5.16
CA ARG A 212 -42.19 -39.19 6.45
C ARG A 212 -43.71 -39.08 6.33
N GLU A 213 -44.21 -38.05 5.64
CA GLU A 213 -45.65 -37.82 5.47
C GLU A 213 -46.31 -38.83 4.53
N THR A 214 -45.61 -39.24 3.48
CA THR A 214 -46.12 -40.25 2.54
C THR A 214 -46.21 -41.61 3.23
N VAL A 215 -45.16 -42.04 3.93
CA VAL A 215 -45.16 -43.30 4.69
C VAL A 215 -46.17 -43.25 5.83
N ASN A 216 -46.28 -42.14 6.59
CA ASN A 216 -47.28 -42.03 7.65
C ASN A 216 -48.71 -42.15 7.11
N ARG A 217 -49.06 -41.39 6.07
CA ARG A 217 -50.38 -41.45 5.44
C ARG A 217 -50.68 -42.84 4.90
N TRP A 218 -49.68 -43.47 4.27
CA TRP A 218 -49.82 -44.82 3.74
C TRP A 218 -50.09 -45.84 4.86
N ILE A 219 -49.31 -45.83 5.94
CA ILE A 219 -49.51 -46.76 7.07
C ILE A 219 -50.86 -46.51 7.76
N GLU A 220 -51.20 -45.24 8.03
CA GLU A 220 -52.45 -44.90 8.70
C GLU A 220 -53.68 -45.30 7.88
N GLY A 221 -53.68 -45.07 6.56
CA GLY A 221 -54.76 -45.49 5.68
C GLY A 221 -54.98 -47.00 5.68
N HIS A 222 -53.90 -47.78 5.60
CA HIS A 222 -54.00 -49.24 5.66
C HIS A 222 -54.38 -49.75 7.05
N LEU A 223 -53.84 -49.16 8.13
CA LEU A 223 -54.19 -49.54 9.50
C LEU A 223 -55.66 -49.25 9.80
N GLN A 224 -56.20 -48.13 9.30
CA GLN A 224 -57.63 -47.81 9.40
C GLN A 224 -58.50 -48.84 8.69
N ALA A 225 -58.08 -49.37 7.53
CA ALA A 225 -58.81 -50.44 6.85
C ALA A 225 -58.86 -51.74 7.67
N VAL A 226 -57.75 -52.13 8.30
CA VAL A 226 -57.71 -53.30 9.21
C VAL A 226 -58.56 -53.06 10.46
N GLN A 227 -58.55 -51.83 10.99
CA GLN A 227 -59.36 -51.47 12.15
C GLN A 227 -60.85 -51.47 11.81
N ALA A 228 -61.24 -50.93 10.66
CA ALA A 228 -62.64 -50.97 10.20
C ALA A 228 -63.15 -52.41 10.00
N LEU A 229 -62.28 -53.33 9.57
CA LEU A 229 -62.59 -54.76 9.52
C LEU A 229 -62.80 -55.32 10.94
N ALA A 230 -61.90 -54.99 11.88
CA ALA A 230 -62.01 -55.45 13.27
C ALA A 230 -63.28 -54.93 13.96
N ASP A 231 -63.62 -53.65 13.78
CA ASP A 231 -64.80 -53.01 14.37
C ASP A 231 -66.12 -53.60 13.82
N ARG A 232 -66.14 -54.02 12.55
CA ARG A 232 -67.30 -54.69 11.94
C ARG A 232 -67.50 -56.12 12.42
N ILE A 233 -66.42 -56.82 12.79
CA ILE A 233 -66.50 -58.21 13.28
C ILE A 233 -66.84 -58.22 14.76
N GLY A 234 -66.17 -57.41 15.59
CA GLY A 234 -66.37 -57.43 17.04
C GLY A 234 -65.93 -58.75 17.67
N ASP A 235 -66.88 -59.64 17.98
CA ASP A 235 -66.60 -60.98 18.50
C ASP A 235 -66.65 -62.03 17.35
N PRO A 236 -65.52 -62.64 16.97
CA PRO A 236 -65.50 -63.66 15.91
C PRO A 236 -66.35 -64.91 16.24
N ALA A 237 -66.79 -65.11 17.49
CA ALA A 237 -67.73 -66.18 17.84
C ALA A 237 -69.19 -65.85 17.48
N THR A 238 -69.55 -64.58 17.29
CA THR A 238 -70.93 -64.15 17.00
C THR A 238 -71.21 -63.98 15.51
N VAL A 239 -70.17 -63.90 14.68
CA VAL A 239 -70.28 -63.75 13.23
C VAL A 239 -69.99 -65.08 12.52
N PRO A 240 -70.87 -65.58 11.63
CA PRO A 240 -70.61 -66.80 10.87
C PRO A 240 -69.33 -66.72 10.02
N ARG A 241 -68.56 -67.83 9.95
CA ARG A 241 -67.29 -67.88 9.19
C ARG A 241 -67.41 -67.43 7.73
N GLY A 242 -68.51 -67.77 7.06
CA GLY A 242 -68.75 -67.35 5.67
C GLY A 242 -68.97 -65.85 5.52
N GLU A 243 -69.55 -65.19 6.52
CA GLU A 243 -69.72 -63.73 6.55
C GLU A 243 -68.39 -63.02 6.84
N MET A 244 -67.60 -63.53 7.80
CA MET A 244 -66.24 -63.03 8.07
C MET A 244 -65.35 -63.13 6.83
N GLN A 245 -65.39 -64.25 6.10
CA GLN A 245 -64.62 -64.43 4.87
C GLN A 245 -65.00 -63.39 3.80
N ARG A 246 -66.30 -63.15 3.59
CA ARG A 246 -66.77 -62.12 2.65
C ARG A 246 -66.32 -60.72 3.05
N LEU A 247 -66.35 -60.39 4.34
CA LEU A 247 -65.89 -59.09 4.85
C LEU A 247 -64.38 -58.90 4.60
N VAL A 248 -63.56 -59.92 4.88
CA VAL A 248 -62.11 -59.90 4.62
C VAL A 248 -61.83 -59.66 3.13
N GLU A 249 -62.51 -60.40 2.25
CA GLU A 249 -62.35 -60.25 0.80
C GLU A 249 -62.79 -58.87 0.30
N THR A 250 -63.90 -58.35 0.83
CA THR A 250 -64.42 -57.02 0.49
C THR A 250 -63.44 -55.92 0.90
N VAL A 251 -62.93 -55.95 2.13
CA VAL A 251 -62.00 -54.92 2.63
C VAL A 251 -60.65 -55.00 1.93
N LYS A 252 -60.14 -56.21 1.67
CA LYS A 252 -58.91 -56.41 0.88
C LYS A 252 -59.06 -55.90 -0.55
N ALA A 253 -60.21 -56.15 -1.20
CA ALA A 253 -60.46 -55.65 -2.55
C ALA A 253 -60.61 -54.11 -2.60
N ALA A 254 -61.19 -53.52 -1.56
CA ALA A 254 -61.38 -52.06 -1.43
C ALA A 254 -60.09 -51.30 -1.07
N THR A 255 -59.05 -51.99 -0.56
CA THR A 255 -57.79 -51.36 -0.13
C THR A 255 -56.60 -51.97 -0.90
N PRO A 256 -56.26 -51.41 -2.08
CA PRO A 256 -55.09 -51.83 -2.85
C PRO A 256 -53.81 -51.72 -2.01
N GLY A 257 -52.96 -52.76 -2.03
CA GLY A 257 -51.72 -52.84 -1.23
C GLY A 257 -51.70 -54.03 -0.26
N PHE A 258 -52.86 -54.56 0.15
CA PHE A 258 -52.88 -55.81 0.91
C PHE A 258 -52.66 -57.03 0.02
N LYS A 259 -51.50 -57.68 0.16
CA LYS A 259 -51.27 -59.00 -0.44
C LYS A 259 -52.13 -60.06 0.24
N ARG A 260 -52.26 -59.98 1.57
CA ARG A 260 -53.09 -60.89 2.35
C ARG A 260 -53.82 -60.15 3.47
N MET A 261 -54.99 -60.64 3.85
CA MET A 261 -55.75 -60.10 4.98
C MET A 261 -56.48 -61.24 5.68
N GLY A 262 -56.66 -61.16 6.99
CA GLY A 262 -57.37 -62.19 7.72
C GLY A 262 -57.73 -61.83 9.14
N VAL A 263 -58.50 -62.74 9.74
CA VAL A 263 -59.07 -62.69 11.08
C VAL A 263 -58.55 -63.91 11.81
N LEU A 264 -58.01 -63.67 13.00
CA LEU A 264 -57.52 -64.71 13.88
C LEU A 264 -58.28 -64.66 15.19
N ASP A 265 -58.56 -65.84 15.74
CA ASP A 265 -59.28 -65.98 17.00
C ASP A 265 -58.39 -65.67 18.22
N ARG A 266 -58.93 -65.91 19.42
CA ARG A 266 -58.25 -65.69 20.69
C ARG A 266 -56.98 -66.51 20.82
N ASP A 267 -56.81 -67.62 20.13
CA ASP A 267 -55.61 -68.47 20.19
C ASP A 267 -54.64 -68.19 19.05
N ALA A 268 -54.88 -67.11 18.28
CA ALA A 268 -54.11 -66.70 17.12
C ALA A 268 -54.13 -67.74 15.99
N VAL A 269 -55.26 -68.45 15.84
CA VAL A 269 -55.52 -69.37 14.72
C VAL A 269 -56.35 -68.66 13.65
N THR A 270 -56.00 -68.84 12.37
CA THR A 270 -56.72 -68.20 11.26
C THR A 270 -58.14 -68.75 11.08
N VAL A 271 -59.15 -67.90 11.25
CA VAL A 271 -60.58 -68.24 11.12
C VAL A 271 -61.21 -67.75 9.81
N ALA A 272 -60.69 -66.65 9.26
CA ALA A 272 -61.01 -66.14 7.92
C ALA A 272 -59.74 -65.53 7.32
N TYR A 273 -59.47 -65.76 6.04
CA TYR A 273 -58.22 -65.30 5.42
C TYR A 273 -58.35 -65.23 3.90
N SER A 274 -57.80 -64.18 3.28
CA SER A 274 -57.80 -63.98 1.83
C SER A 274 -56.39 -63.70 1.32
N PRO A 275 -55.87 -64.45 0.32
CA PRO A 275 -56.51 -65.57 -0.36
C PRO A 275 -56.62 -66.85 0.50
N LEU A 276 -57.59 -67.72 0.18
CA LEU A 276 -57.87 -68.98 0.91
C LEU A 276 -56.78 -70.04 0.74
N THR A 277 -55.97 -69.93 -0.31
CA THR A 277 -54.80 -70.76 -0.58
C THR A 277 -53.56 -69.89 -0.75
N ASP A 278 -52.41 -70.41 -0.34
CA ASP A 278 -51.11 -69.78 -0.56
C ASP A 278 -50.53 -70.08 -1.96
N GLU A 279 -49.35 -69.54 -2.27
CA GLU A 279 -48.69 -69.75 -3.56
C GLU A 279 -48.28 -71.23 -3.79
N LEU A 280 -48.29 -72.05 -2.75
CA LEU A 280 -47.98 -73.48 -2.77
C LEU A 280 -49.24 -74.36 -2.79
N GLY A 281 -50.44 -73.75 -2.90
CA GLY A 281 -51.73 -74.44 -2.91
C GLY A 281 -52.20 -74.93 -1.54
N ARG A 282 -51.55 -74.53 -0.43
CA ARG A 282 -51.92 -74.94 0.93
C ARG A 282 -53.01 -74.01 1.49
N SER A 283 -53.89 -74.53 2.34
CA SER A 283 -54.93 -73.73 2.98
C SER A 283 -54.32 -72.69 3.93
N THR A 284 -54.87 -71.47 3.90
CA THR A 284 -54.48 -70.39 4.82
C THR A 284 -55.33 -70.34 6.09
N LEU A 285 -56.33 -71.22 6.21
CA LEU A 285 -57.20 -71.38 7.39
C LEU A 285 -56.64 -72.43 8.36
N GLY A 286 -56.87 -72.23 9.66
CA GLY A 286 -56.41 -73.15 10.72
C GLY A 286 -54.91 -73.09 11.02
N LEU A 287 -54.22 -72.05 10.56
CA LEU A 287 -52.79 -71.85 10.81
C LEU A 287 -52.58 -71.15 12.16
N ASP A 288 -51.67 -71.68 12.98
CA ASP A 288 -51.31 -71.16 14.30
C ASP A 288 -50.20 -70.10 14.22
N PHE A 289 -50.44 -68.93 14.83
CA PHE A 289 -49.51 -67.80 14.94
C PHE A 289 -49.23 -67.37 16.40
N SER A 290 -49.57 -68.20 17.38
CA SER A 290 -49.47 -67.90 18.82
C SER A 290 -48.05 -67.58 19.30
N ASP A 291 -47.03 -68.10 18.62
CA ASP A 291 -45.61 -67.90 18.90
C ASP A 291 -45.05 -66.56 18.37
N ARG A 292 -45.86 -65.76 17.66
CA ARG A 292 -45.42 -64.47 17.13
C ARG A 292 -45.22 -63.44 18.26
N PRO A 293 -44.13 -62.66 18.23
CA PRO A 293 -43.77 -61.78 19.35
C PRO A 293 -44.77 -60.64 19.60
N TYR A 294 -45.54 -60.24 18.60
CA TYR A 294 -46.54 -59.17 18.70
C TYR A 294 -47.88 -59.60 19.32
N ILE A 295 -48.14 -60.90 19.49
CA ILE A 295 -49.40 -61.40 20.06
C ILE A 295 -49.56 -60.96 21.52
N ARG A 296 -48.48 -61.05 22.30
CA ARG A 296 -48.46 -60.58 23.70
C ARG A 296 -48.83 -59.09 23.78
N HIS A 297 -48.24 -58.29 22.91
CA HIS A 297 -48.49 -56.85 22.85
C HIS A 297 -49.96 -56.52 22.54
N LEU A 298 -50.58 -57.23 21.60
CA LEU A 298 -52.00 -57.02 21.25
C LEU A 298 -52.95 -57.35 22.41
N ARG A 299 -52.70 -58.45 23.13
CA ARG A 299 -53.51 -58.87 24.28
C ARG A 299 -53.45 -57.86 25.43
N GLU A 300 -52.26 -57.32 25.70
CA GLU A 300 -52.02 -56.36 26.78
C GLU A 300 -52.55 -54.97 26.44
N THR A 301 -52.22 -54.45 25.25
CA THR A 301 -52.52 -53.06 24.90
C THR A 301 -53.93 -52.85 24.38
N LYS A 302 -54.53 -53.89 23.77
CA LYS A 302 -55.85 -53.83 23.11
C LYS A 302 -55.99 -52.63 22.15
N LYS A 303 -54.89 -52.23 21.50
CA LYS A 303 -54.83 -51.13 20.53
C LYS A 303 -54.25 -51.60 19.20
N PRO A 304 -54.61 -50.96 18.07
CA PRO A 304 -53.96 -51.21 16.79
C PRO A 304 -52.45 -50.96 16.85
N PHE A 305 -51.68 -51.80 16.19
CA PHE A 305 -50.22 -51.81 16.28
C PHE A 305 -49.57 -52.25 14.95
N VAL A 306 -48.40 -51.68 14.68
CA VAL A 306 -47.56 -52.02 13.52
C VAL A 306 -46.25 -52.62 14.04
N PRO A 307 -46.08 -53.96 14.02
CA PRO A 307 -44.81 -54.60 14.35
C PRO A 307 -43.69 -54.26 13.36
N ASP A 308 -42.46 -54.53 13.79
CA ASP A 308 -41.30 -54.54 12.90
C ASP A 308 -41.43 -55.63 11.84
N VAL A 309 -40.66 -55.52 10.75
CA VAL A 309 -40.72 -56.46 9.61
C VAL A 309 -40.34 -57.86 10.06
N VAL A 310 -41.18 -58.83 9.70
CA VAL A 310 -40.97 -60.25 10.02
C VAL A 310 -40.99 -61.10 8.76
N MET A 311 -40.41 -62.29 8.83
CA MET A 311 -40.56 -63.28 7.76
C MET A 311 -41.97 -63.86 7.76
N GLY A 312 -42.62 -63.83 6.60
CA GLY A 312 -43.90 -64.49 6.35
C GLY A 312 -43.80 -66.00 6.49
N ARG A 313 -44.88 -66.64 6.93
CA ARG A 313 -44.99 -68.11 7.10
C ARG A 313 -45.95 -68.78 6.13
N ILE A 314 -46.69 -67.98 5.37
CA ILE A 314 -47.68 -68.47 4.40
C ILE A 314 -47.03 -68.38 3.03
N GLY A 315 -46.97 -69.50 2.31
CA GLY A 315 -46.24 -69.63 1.04
C GLY A 315 -44.72 -69.57 1.20
N HIS A 316 -44.04 -68.90 0.27
CA HIS A 316 -42.58 -68.76 0.32
C HIS A 316 -42.15 -67.77 1.42
N PRO A 317 -41.06 -68.05 2.17
CA PRO A 317 -40.53 -67.11 3.15
C PRO A 317 -40.08 -65.80 2.46
N HIS A 318 -40.78 -64.71 2.74
CA HIS A 318 -40.40 -63.37 2.30
C HIS A 318 -40.67 -62.35 3.41
N PRO A 319 -39.95 -61.21 3.45
CA PRO A 319 -40.23 -60.13 4.39
C PRO A 319 -41.64 -59.59 4.20
N ILE A 320 -42.35 -59.31 5.31
CA ILE A 320 -43.69 -58.74 5.30
C ILE A 320 -43.84 -57.64 6.35
N ILE A 321 -44.67 -56.65 6.01
CA ILE A 321 -45.20 -55.69 6.97
C ILE A 321 -46.58 -56.19 7.40
N SER A 322 -46.78 -56.32 8.70
CA SER A 322 -48.09 -56.71 9.27
C SER A 322 -48.72 -55.50 9.94
N LEU A 323 -49.99 -55.26 9.67
CA LEU A 323 -50.81 -54.25 10.32
C LEU A 323 -51.88 -54.96 11.14
N LEU A 324 -51.95 -54.68 12.43
CA LEU A 324 -52.74 -55.46 13.38
C LEU A 324 -53.77 -54.58 14.06
N SER A 325 -55.02 -55.06 14.14
CA SER A 325 -56.06 -54.45 14.97
C SER A 325 -56.73 -55.51 15.85
N PRO A 326 -56.79 -55.33 17.18
CA PRO A 326 -57.40 -56.31 18.06
C PRO A 326 -58.93 -56.33 17.90
N LEU A 327 -59.52 -57.50 18.07
CA LEU A 327 -60.96 -57.70 18.16
C LEU A 327 -61.37 -57.58 19.63
N VAL A 328 -62.05 -56.48 19.95
CA VAL A 328 -62.43 -56.17 21.33
C VAL A 328 -63.95 -56.01 21.39
N ALA A 329 -64.60 -56.91 22.15
CA ALA A 329 -66.03 -56.85 22.45
C ALA A 329 -66.21 -56.79 23.96
N ASN A 330 -67.07 -55.89 24.45
CA ASN A 330 -67.32 -55.69 25.89
C ASN A 330 -66.04 -55.53 26.75
N GLY A 331 -64.98 -54.94 26.18
CA GLY A 331 -63.69 -54.72 26.85
C GLY A 331 -62.75 -55.94 26.89
N ASN A 332 -63.17 -57.11 26.38
CA ASN A 332 -62.38 -58.34 26.35
C ASN A 332 -61.71 -58.54 24.97
N TYR A 333 -60.58 -59.24 24.95
CA TYR A 333 -59.84 -59.57 23.73
C TYR A 333 -60.32 -60.92 23.16
N HIS A 334 -60.83 -60.91 21.93
CA HIS A 334 -61.39 -62.10 21.26
C HIS A 334 -60.56 -62.58 20.06
N GLY A 335 -59.46 -61.90 19.74
CA GLY A 335 -58.62 -62.19 18.59
C GLY A 335 -58.10 -60.92 17.95
N TYR A 336 -57.71 -60.98 16.68
CA TYR A 336 -57.24 -59.81 15.94
C TYR A 336 -57.43 -59.95 14.43
N CYS A 337 -57.57 -58.82 13.76
CA CYS A 337 -57.44 -58.71 12.31
C CYS A 337 -56.00 -58.38 11.94
N ILE A 338 -55.53 -58.98 10.85
CA ILE A 338 -54.21 -58.73 10.26
C ILE A 338 -54.35 -58.36 8.79
N GLY A 339 -53.68 -57.27 8.40
CA GLY A 339 -53.38 -56.96 7.01
C GLY A 339 -51.90 -57.15 6.75
N VAL A 340 -51.55 -57.90 5.70
CA VAL A 340 -50.16 -58.18 5.31
C VAL A 340 -49.85 -57.48 3.99
N ILE A 341 -48.79 -56.68 4.01
CA ILE A 341 -48.34 -55.88 2.88
C ILE A 341 -46.89 -56.26 2.54
N GLN A 342 -46.55 -56.16 1.26
CA GLN A 342 -45.17 -56.33 0.81
C GLN A 342 -44.40 -55.02 0.94
N PRO A 343 -43.17 -55.04 1.51
CA PRO A 343 -42.33 -53.85 1.60
C PRO A 343 -42.00 -53.20 0.24
N ASP A 344 -42.05 -53.97 -0.86
CA ASP A 344 -41.76 -53.48 -2.20
C ASP A 344 -42.72 -52.39 -2.68
N ASP A 345 -43.97 -52.38 -2.20
CA ASP A 345 -44.96 -51.34 -2.54
C ASP A 345 -44.49 -49.96 -2.04
N LEU A 346 -43.86 -49.92 -0.85
CA LEU A 346 -43.25 -48.70 -0.32
C LEU A 346 -41.99 -48.30 -1.10
N LYS A 347 -41.25 -49.27 -1.68
CA LYS A 347 -40.04 -48.99 -2.46
C LYS A 347 -40.35 -48.09 -3.67
N GLY A 348 -41.49 -48.31 -4.33
CA GLY A 348 -41.96 -47.50 -5.45
C GLY A 348 -42.16 -46.03 -5.07
N TYR A 349 -42.90 -45.77 -3.99
CA TYR A 349 -43.12 -44.41 -3.47
C TYR A 349 -41.82 -43.72 -3.06
N LEU A 350 -40.89 -44.46 -2.43
CA LEU A 350 -39.59 -43.89 -2.07
C LEU A 350 -38.76 -43.52 -3.31
N LYS A 351 -38.74 -44.37 -4.35
CA LYS A 351 -38.05 -44.08 -5.62
C LYS A 351 -38.67 -42.89 -6.37
N GLU A 352 -39.99 -42.70 -6.29
CA GLU A 352 -40.67 -41.53 -6.86
C GLU A 352 -40.26 -40.23 -6.16
N ILE A 353 -40.15 -40.24 -4.83
CA ILE A 353 -39.69 -39.08 -4.05
C ILE A 353 -38.23 -38.75 -4.35
N THR A 354 -37.37 -39.77 -4.54
CA THR A 354 -35.97 -39.53 -4.91
C THR A 354 -35.83 -39.03 -6.34
N GLY A 355 -36.60 -39.58 -7.28
CA GLY A 355 -36.42 -39.35 -8.72
C GLY A 355 -34.96 -39.62 -9.15
N ASP A 356 -34.46 -38.78 -10.06
CA ASP A 356 -33.05 -38.83 -10.53
C ASP A 356 -32.08 -38.05 -9.64
N ARG A 357 -32.53 -37.56 -8.48
CA ARG A 357 -31.69 -36.75 -7.60
C ARG A 357 -30.65 -37.64 -6.89
N PRO A 358 -29.49 -37.10 -6.51
CA PRO A 358 -28.43 -37.85 -5.83
C PRO A 358 -28.75 -38.08 -4.34
N LEU A 359 -29.95 -38.58 -4.07
CA LEU A 359 -30.49 -38.82 -2.74
C LEU A 359 -31.08 -40.22 -2.63
N ALA A 360 -31.00 -40.77 -1.42
CA ALA A 360 -31.49 -42.07 -1.06
C ALA A 360 -32.37 -41.97 0.19
N ILE A 361 -33.42 -42.78 0.24
CA ILE A 361 -34.32 -42.84 1.38
C ILE A 361 -34.40 -44.28 1.85
N THR A 362 -34.10 -44.51 3.12
CA THR A 362 -34.14 -45.82 3.75
C THR A 362 -35.04 -45.75 4.97
N LEU A 363 -36.00 -46.67 5.03
CA LEU A 363 -36.87 -46.84 6.17
C LEU A 363 -36.28 -47.93 7.07
N VAL A 364 -36.14 -47.64 8.36
CA VAL A 364 -35.61 -48.58 9.35
C VAL A 364 -36.56 -48.78 10.52
N ASP A 365 -36.51 -49.97 11.10
CA ASP A 365 -37.27 -50.35 12.28
C ASP A 365 -36.65 -49.81 13.59
N ARG A 366 -37.24 -50.17 14.74
CA ARG A 366 -36.75 -49.74 16.06
C ARG A 366 -35.35 -50.26 16.40
N SER A 367 -34.95 -51.38 15.80
CA SER A 367 -33.63 -52.00 15.95
C SER A 367 -32.62 -51.54 14.89
N ARG A 368 -32.98 -50.52 14.08
CA ARG A 368 -32.23 -50.03 12.92
C ARG A 368 -31.98 -51.08 11.84
N LYS A 369 -32.87 -52.06 11.68
CA LYS A 369 -32.86 -52.95 10.52
C LYS A 369 -33.62 -52.32 9.37
N ILE A 370 -33.16 -52.59 8.15
CA ILE A 370 -33.72 -52.02 6.94
C ILE A 370 -35.09 -52.65 6.66
N ILE A 371 -36.13 -51.82 6.58
CA ILE A 371 -37.48 -52.22 6.15
C ILE A 371 -37.54 -52.18 4.63
N VAL A 372 -37.20 -51.04 4.05
CA VAL A 372 -37.15 -50.81 2.61
C VAL A 372 -36.17 -49.67 2.31
N SER A 373 -35.49 -49.70 1.17
CA SER A 373 -34.61 -48.64 0.72
C SER A 373 -34.86 -48.32 -0.75
N SER A 374 -34.70 -47.05 -1.12
CA SER A 374 -34.63 -46.65 -2.53
C SER A 374 -33.31 -47.10 -3.18
N ARG A 375 -32.29 -47.44 -2.39
CA ARG A 375 -31.01 -48.00 -2.85
C ARG A 375 -31.14 -49.49 -3.10
N ASP A 376 -30.46 -49.97 -4.15
CA ASP A 376 -30.47 -51.39 -4.50
C ASP A 376 -29.33 -52.19 -3.83
N ASP A 377 -28.34 -51.52 -3.20
CA ASP A 377 -27.22 -52.17 -2.49
C ASP A 377 -27.54 -52.55 -1.03
N LEU A 378 -28.69 -52.12 -0.49
CA LEU A 378 -29.12 -52.39 0.87
C LEU A 378 -30.20 -53.48 0.90
N ALA A 379 -29.88 -54.64 1.49
CA ALA A 379 -30.81 -55.76 1.63
C ALA A 379 -31.81 -55.54 2.78
N MET A 380 -33.07 -55.92 2.58
CA MET A 380 -34.10 -55.89 3.64
C MET A 380 -33.70 -56.76 4.84
N MET A 381 -34.17 -56.39 6.03
CA MET A 381 -33.91 -57.03 7.33
C MET A 381 -32.45 -57.08 7.77
N SER A 382 -31.51 -56.60 6.95
CA SER A 382 -30.11 -56.41 7.35
C SER A 382 -29.96 -55.16 8.23
N ALA A 383 -28.90 -55.10 9.04
CA ALA A 383 -28.61 -53.93 9.87
C ALA A 383 -28.25 -52.74 8.98
N PHE A 384 -28.80 -51.56 9.28
CA PHE A 384 -28.40 -50.33 8.61
C PHE A 384 -26.91 -50.05 8.89
N PRO A 385 -26.10 -49.68 7.88
CA PRO A 385 -24.66 -49.51 8.05
C PRO A 385 -24.30 -48.54 9.19
N ASP A 386 -23.44 -48.99 10.10
CA ASP A 386 -22.95 -48.16 11.19
C ASP A 386 -21.92 -47.13 10.67
N ARG A 387 -21.99 -45.92 11.21
CA ARG A 387 -21.23 -44.73 10.78
C ARG A 387 -20.34 -44.14 11.88
N THR A 388 -20.12 -44.91 12.94
CA THR A 388 -19.31 -44.59 14.13
C THR A 388 -17.87 -44.17 13.83
N GLY A 389 -17.28 -44.60 12.71
CA GLY A 389 -15.93 -44.21 12.30
C GLY A 389 -15.78 -42.81 11.70
N GLY A 390 -16.85 -42.02 11.55
CA GLY A 390 -16.81 -40.68 10.94
C GLY A 390 -17.22 -39.56 11.88
N THR A 391 -16.95 -38.32 11.48
CA THR A 391 -17.35 -37.12 12.23
C THR A 391 -18.65 -36.55 11.69
N PHE A 392 -19.62 -36.29 12.57
CA PHE A 392 -20.85 -35.59 12.21
C PHE A 392 -20.69 -34.08 12.42
N ARG A 393 -20.98 -33.32 11.37
CA ARG A 393 -21.07 -31.85 11.41
C ARG A 393 -22.54 -31.47 11.30
N GLN A 394 -23.09 -30.82 12.32
CA GLN A 394 -24.46 -30.30 12.28
C GLN A 394 -24.54 -29.21 11.21
N SER A 395 -25.55 -29.29 10.34
CA SER A 395 -25.94 -28.23 9.43
C SER A 395 -27.20 -27.55 9.96
N ALA A 396 -27.48 -26.32 9.51
CA ALA A 396 -28.75 -25.67 9.80
C ALA A 396 -29.91 -26.58 9.36
N SER A 397 -31.08 -26.49 10.01
CA SER A 397 -32.31 -27.25 9.70
C SER A 397 -32.37 -28.75 10.10
N GLY A 398 -31.47 -29.21 10.97
CA GLY A 398 -31.54 -30.55 11.56
C GLY A 398 -30.96 -31.68 10.68
N THR A 399 -30.38 -31.34 9.54
CA THR A 399 -29.57 -32.26 8.72
C THR A 399 -28.13 -32.28 9.25
N ALA A 400 -27.52 -33.45 9.34
CA ALA A 400 -26.13 -33.61 9.72
C ALA A 400 -25.29 -34.06 8.52
N GLN A 401 -24.14 -33.43 8.29
CA GLN A 401 -23.15 -33.91 7.33
C GLN A 401 -22.25 -34.93 8.02
N TRP A 402 -22.26 -36.16 7.55
CA TRP A 402 -21.32 -37.20 7.95
C TRP A 402 -20.08 -37.16 7.05
N VAL A 403 -18.91 -36.99 7.67
CA VAL A 403 -17.61 -37.01 6.99
C VAL A 403 -16.82 -38.23 7.46
N PRO A 404 -16.36 -39.12 6.56
CA PRO A 404 -15.56 -40.29 6.93
C PRO A 404 -14.28 -39.93 7.72
N ALA A 405 -13.74 -40.86 8.51
CA ALA A 405 -12.40 -40.69 9.07
C ALA A 405 -11.32 -40.57 7.97
N PRO A 406 -10.20 -39.89 8.26
CA PRO A 406 -9.04 -39.93 7.37
C PRO A 406 -8.47 -41.34 7.29
N GLU A 407 -8.26 -41.86 6.07
CA GLU A 407 -7.65 -43.15 5.78
C GLU A 407 -6.24 -42.92 5.18
N LYS A 408 -5.26 -43.76 5.54
CA LYS A 408 -3.89 -43.66 4.98
C LYS A 408 -3.91 -43.94 3.47
N GLY A 409 -3.17 -43.14 2.70
CA GLY A 409 -3.01 -43.33 1.26
C GLY A 409 -4.17 -42.81 0.39
N ARG A 410 -5.18 -42.15 0.97
CA ARG A 410 -6.27 -41.51 0.21
C ARG A 410 -6.21 -40.00 0.31
N SER A 411 -6.53 -39.32 -0.79
CA SER A 411 -6.55 -37.86 -0.83
C SER A 411 -7.74 -37.27 -0.08
N ILE A 412 -7.63 -36.00 0.32
CA ILE A 412 -8.71 -35.26 0.97
C ILE A 412 -9.97 -35.23 0.09
N LEU A 413 -9.81 -35.03 -1.23
CA LEU A 413 -10.93 -35.03 -2.18
C LEU A 413 -11.66 -36.40 -2.22
N GLN A 414 -10.92 -37.51 -2.22
CA GLN A 414 -11.50 -38.86 -2.15
C GLN A 414 -12.21 -39.14 -0.82
N ARG A 415 -11.76 -38.54 0.28
CA ARG A 415 -12.45 -38.61 1.58
C ARG A 415 -13.77 -37.84 1.53
N TRP A 416 -13.77 -36.64 0.96
CA TRP A 416 -14.96 -35.79 0.86
C TRP A 416 -15.99 -36.30 -0.14
N SER A 417 -15.59 -37.00 -1.21
CA SER A 417 -16.53 -37.60 -2.17
C SER A 417 -17.46 -38.64 -1.54
N ARG A 418 -17.02 -39.27 -0.44
CA ARG A 418 -17.81 -40.21 0.38
C ARG A 418 -18.65 -39.54 1.47
N SER A 419 -18.59 -38.20 1.58
CA SER A 419 -19.38 -37.44 2.54
C SER A 419 -20.86 -37.45 2.18
N LEU A 420 -21.72 -37.50 3.20
CA LEU A 420 -23.16 -37.67 3.03
C LEU A 420 -23.91 -36.71 3.95
N TYR A 421 -24.96 -36.08 3.45
CA TYR A 421 -25.91 -35.33 4.25
C TYR A 421 -27.02 -36.27 4.70
N ILE A 422 -27.22 -36.37 6.01
CA ILE A 422 -28.12 -37.35 6.62
C ILE A 422 -29.17 -36.61 7.44
N ARG A 423 -30.43 -36.99 7.24
CA ARG A 423 -31.55 -36.57 8.08
C ARG A 423 -32.29 -37.81 8.56
N GLU A 424 -32.41 -37.93 9.87
CA GLU A 424 -33.22 -38.95 10.52
C GLU A 424 -34.52 -38.33 11.03
N SER A 425 -35.65 -38.89 10.60
CA SER A 425 -36.98 -38.40 10.94
C SER A 425 -37.86 -39.56 11.37
N GLY A 426 -38.29 -39.56 12.63
CA GLY A 426 -39.29 -40.52 13.11
C GLY A 426 -40.64 -40.28 12.44
N ILE A 427 -41.38 -41.34 12.11
CA ILE A 427 -42.67 -41.24 11.42
C ILE A 427 -43.74 -40.62 12.32
N SER A 428 -44.12 -41.34 13.38
CA SER A 428 -45.10 -40.89 14.37
C SER A 428 -44.90 -41.65 15.69
N ARG A 429 -45.59 -41.24 16.76
CA ARG A 429 -45.55 -42.00 18.02
C ARG A 429 -46.18 -43.39 17.93
N LYS A 430 -47.03 -43.64 16.92
CA LYS A 430 -47.73 -44.91 16.71
C LYS A 430 -46.93 -45.89 15.87
N VAL A 431 -46.04 -45.39 15.02
CA VAL A 431 -45.20 -46.19 14.12
C VAL A 431 -43.74 -46.01 14.55
N PRO A 432 -43.09 -47.02 15.17
CA PRO A 432 -41.74 -46.90 15.72
C PRO A 432 -40.65 -47.00 14.63
N TRP A 433 -40.91 -46.46 13.44
CA TRP A 433 -40.00 -46.49 12.31
C TRP A 433 -39.36 -45.13 12.08
N THR A 434 -38.16 -45.16 11.52
CA THR A 434 -37.38 -43.95 11.22
C THR A 434 -37.08 -43.90 9.73
N VAL A 435 -37.35 -42.74 9.13
CA VAL A 435 -36.93 -42.42 7.76
C VAL A 435 -35.53 -41.81 7.82
N ILE A 436 -34.57 -42.47 7.20
CA ILE A 436 -33.20 -42.00 7.01
C ILE A 436 -33.07 -41.52 5.58
N THR A 437 -32.83 -40.23 5.39
CA THR A 437 -32.59 -39.61 4.09
C THR A 437 -31.12 -39.28 3.96
N GLU A 438 -30.48 -39.74 2.90
CA GLU A 438 -29.05 -39.58 2.64
C GLU A 438 -28.85 -38.89 1.29
N ALA A 439 -28.15 -37.77 1.24
CA ALA A 439 -27.79 -37.09 -0.01
C ALA A 439 -26.27 -37.11 -0.21
N SER A 440 -25.84 -37.50 -1.41
CA SER A 440 -24.41 -37.56 -1.76
C SER A 440 -23.83 -36.17 -1.93
N PHE A 441 -22.70 -35.91 -1.27
CA PHE A 441 -21.95 -34.67 -1.48
C PHE A 441 -21.11 -34.69 -2.76
N ASN A 442 -20.92 -35.86 -3.37
CA ASN A 442 -20.04 -36.03 -4.54
C ASN A 442 -20.40 -35.13 -5.75
N PRO A 443 -21.68 -34.94 -6.14
CA PRO A 443 -22.01 -34.06 -7.26
C PRO A 443 -21.63 -32.60 -7.01
N VAL A 444 -21.84 -32.11 -5.78
CA VAL A 444 -21.40 -30.77 -5.36
C VAL A 444 -19.88 -30.69 -5.42
N LEU A 445 -19.17 -31.71 -4.94
CA LEU A 445 -17.71 -31.77 -4.99
C LEU A 445 -17.18 -31.72 -6.43
N ILE A 446 -17.77 -32.48 -7.37
CA ILE A 446 -17.37 -32.49 -8.78
C ILE A 446 -17.59 -31.11 -9.38
N LYS A 447 -18.76 -30.49 -9.16
CA LYS A 447 -19.07 -29.15 -9.64
C LYS A 447 -18.07 -28.11 -9.10
N MET A 448 -17.81 -28.12 -7.79
CA MET A 448 -16.81 -27.23 -7.16
C MET A 448 -15.40 -27.46 -7.69
N SER A 449 -15.03 -28.72 -7.95
CA SER A 449 -13.70 -29.05 -8.49
C SER A 449 -13.52 -28.48 -9.91
N GLU A 450 -14.55 -28.58 -10.76
CA GLU A 450 -14.53 -28.03 -12.12
C GLU A 450 -14.51 -26.49 -12.13
N GLU A 451 -15.36 -25.85 -11.31
CA GLU A 451 -15.37 -24.38 -11.17
C GLU A 451 -14.04 -23.86 -10.63
N THR A 452 -13.50 -24.50 -9.60
CA THR A 452 -12.18 -24.13 -9.04
C THR A 452 -11.08 -24.30 -10.07
N LYS A 453 -11.06 -25.44 -10.78
CA LYS A 453 -10.09 -25.70 -11.83
C LYS A 453 -10.15 -24.61 -12.90
N ARG A 454 -11.35 -24.19 -13.32
CA ARG A 454 -11.53 -23.09 -14.29
C ARG A 454 -10.97 -21.78 -13.76
N SER A 455 -11.35 -21.38 -12.54
CA SER A 455 -10.88 -20.12 -11.92
C SER A 455 -9.37 -20.09 -11.71
N LEU A 456 -8.78 -21.18 -11.24
CA LEU A 456 -7.33 -21.29 -11.07
C LEU A 456 -6.59 -21.37 -12.41
N SER A 457 -7.17 -22.00 -13.45
CA SER A 457 -6.57 -22.01 -14.79
C SER A 457 -6.52 -20.60 -15.40
N LEU A 458 -7.60 -19.82 -15.22
CA LEU A 458 -7.63 -18.41 -15.65
C LEU A 458 -6.59 -17.58 -14.88
N LEU A 459 -6.47 -17.79 -13.57
CA LEU A 459 -5.45 -17.12 -12.77
C LEU A 459 -4.03 -17.52 -13.20
N ALA A 460 -3.78 -18.80 -13.48
CA ALA A 460 -2.48 -19.27 -13.97
C ALA A 460 -2.13 -18.65 -15.32
N ALA A 461 -3.08 -18.55 -16.26
CA ALA A 461 -2.90 -17.86 -17.53
C ALA A 461 -2.61 -16.36 -17.34
N LEU A 462 -3.33 -15.71 -16.40
CA LEU A 462 -3.07 -14.32 -16.04
C LEU A 462 -1.67 -14.14 -15.45
N ILE A 463 -1.21 -15.04 -14.57
CA ILE A 463 0.15 -15.01 -14.00
C ILE A 463 1.20 -15.17 -15.09
N LEU A 464 1.01 -16.10 -16.04
CA LEU A 464 1.91 -16.32 -17.17
C LEU A 464 2.04 -15.10 -18.09
N LEU A 465 1.01 -14.24 -18.14
CA LEU A 465 1.05 -12.98 -18.86
C LEU A 465 1.67 -11.85 -18.01
N VAL A 466 1.18 -11.69 -16.78
CA VAL A 466 1.47 -10.56 -15.90
C VAL A 466 2.89 -10.58 -15.38
N VAL A 467 3.43 -11.75 -15.02
CA VAL A 467 4.79 -11.83 -14.47
C VAL A 467 5.85 -11.42 -15.51
N PRO A 468 5.88 -11.98 -16.74
CA PRO A 468 6.80 -11.53 -17.78
C PRO A 468 6.56 -10.07 -18.20
N LEU A 469 5.30 -9.65 -18.34
CA LEU A 469 4.96 -8.28 -18.71
C LEU A 469 5.44 -7.27 -17.66
N SER A 470 5.19 -7.54 -16.38
CA SER A 470 5.67 -6.70 -15.26
C SER A 470 7.19 -6.68 -15.19
N ARG A 471 7.86 -7.78 -15.56
CA ARG A 471 9.33 -7.83 -15.64
C ARG A 471 9.86 -7.00 -16.79
N TYR A 472 9.21 -7.05 -17.95
CA TYR A 472 9.56 -6.26 -19.13
C TYR A 472 9.38 -4.75 -18.86
N THR A 473 8.22 -4.35 -18.34
CA THR A 473 7.93 -2.94 -18.03
C THR A 473 8.87 -2.38 -16.97
N SER A 474 9.06 -3.10 -15.85
CA SER A 474 9.98 -2.66 -14.79
C SER A 474 11.44 -2.58 -15.27
N ALA A 475 11.89 -3.51 -16.13
CA ALA A 475 13.21 -3.44 -16.74
C ALA A 475 13.36 -2.20 -17.63
N ARG A 476 12.36 -1.95 -18.49
CA ARG A 476 12.34 -0.82 -19.42
C ARG A 476 12.34 0.52 -18.70
N MET A 477 11.59 0.65 -17.60
CA MET A 477 11.56 1.88 -16.78
C MET A 477 12.93 2.21 -16.15
N VAL A 478 13.70 1.18 -15.77
CA VAL A 478 14.98 1.34 -15.07
C VAL A 478 16.18 1.36 -16.01
N ALA A 479 16.06 0.85 -17.23
CA ALA A 479 17.15 0.76 -18.20
C ALA A 479 17.82 2.12 -18.44
N SER A 480 17.04 3.18 -18.67
CA SER A 480 17.58 4.53 -18.88
C SER A 480 18.32 5.07 -17.64
N LEU A 481 17.86 4.75 -16.42
CA LEU A 481 18.56 5.12 -15.18
C LEU A 481 19.91 4.40 -15.04
N LEU A 482 19.95 3.12 -15.39
CA LEU A 482 21.19 2.33 -15.31
C LEU A 482 22.21 2.80 -16.34
N HIS A 483 21.79 3.07 -17.58
CA HIS A 483 22.67 3.65 -18.59
C HIS A 483 23.12 5.06 -18.21
N LEU A 484 22.24 5.89 -17.64
CA LEU A 484 22.63 7.22 -17.14
C LEU A 484 23.65 7.11 -15.98
N ARG A 485 23.46 6.15 -15.06
CA ARG A 485 24.42 5.84 -13.99
C ARG A 485 25.77 5.42 -14.55
N GLU A 486 25.78 4.55 -15.56
CA GLU A 486 27.02 4.09 -16.17
C GLU A 486 27.72 5.20 -16.97
N ALA A 487 26.95 6.04 -17.67
CA ALA A 487 27.46 7.21 -18.38
C ALA A 487 28.04 8.25 -17.41
N THR A 488 27.40 8.50 -16.26
CA THR A 488 27.92 9.38 -15.21
C THR A 488 29.19 8.82 -14.56
N GLU A 489 29.26 7.52 -14.30
CA GLU A 489 30.42 6.85 -13.73
C GLU A 489 31.64 6.90 -14.68
N LYS A 490 31.40 6.85 -15.99
CA LYS A 490 32.43 6.94 -17.04
C LYS A 490 32.74 8.37 -17.49
N LEU A 491 31.96 9.37 -17.08
CA LEU A 491 32.10 10.76 -17.52
C LEU A 491 33.52 11.33 -17.28
N PRO A 492 34.16 11.14 -16.10
CA PRO A 492 35.49 11.69 -15.86
C PRO A 492 36.55 11.20 -16.86
N ALA A 493 36.42 9.96 -17.34
CA ALA A 493 37.32 9.39 -18.33
C ALA A 493 37.09 9.94 -19.75
N HIS A 494 35.88 10.41 -20.05
CA HIS A 494 35.51 10.95 -21.36
C HIS A 494 35.72 12.47 -21.48
N LEU A 495 35.91 13.19 -20.36
CA LEU A 495 36.16 14.64 -20.33
C LEU A 495 37.46 15.10 -21.01
N GLY A 496 38.24 14.19 -21.61
CA GLY A 496 39.49 14.49 -22.34
C GLY A 496 39.60 13.88 -23.73
N ALA A 497 38.65 13.07 -24.17
CA ALA A 497 38.61 12.49 -25.51
C ALA A 497 37.55 13.21 -26.35
N GLU A 498 37.78 13.42 -27.65
CA GLU A 498 36.85 14.07 -28.59
C GLU A 498 35.59 13.20 -28.91
N GLY A 499 35.08 12.45 -27.93
CA GLY A 499 33.89 11.62 -28.09
C GLY A 499 32.68 12.26 -27.44
N GLU A 500 31.58 12.40 -28.18
CA GLU A 500 30.28 12.74 -27.61
C GLU A 500 29.85 11.66 -26.61
N VAL A 501 29.38 12.07 -25.44
CA VAL A 501 28.82 11.15 -24.44
C VAL A 501 27.48 10.66 -24.98
N GLU A 502 27.43 9.41 -25.45
CA GLU A 502 26.19 8.77 -25.88
C GLU A 502 25.23 8.66 -24.69
N LEU A 503 24.21 9.53 -24.68
CA LEU A 503 23.19 9.54 -23.64
C LEU A 503 21.94 8.79 -24.09
N PRO A 504 21.39 7.92 -23.24
CA PRO A 504 20.24 7.09 -23.59
C PRO A 504 18.97 7.95 -23.71
N ALA A 505 18.26 7.83 -24.84
CA ALA A 505 16.90 8.33 -24.93
C ALA A 505 15.98 7.52 -24.00
N SER A 506 15.05 8.19 -23.32
CA SER A 506 13.97 7.55 -22.57
C SER A 506 12.62 7.83 -23.23
N SER A 507 11.64 6.97 -23.00
CA SER A 507 10.25 7.25 -23.35
C SER A 507 9.48 7.88 -22.18
N ILE A 508 10.10 8.01 -21.01
CA ILE A 508 9.50 8.57 -19.79
C ILE A 508 9.90 10.04 -19.72
N ARG A 509 8.90 10.94 -19.59
CA ARG A 509 9.09 12.39 -19.65
C ARG A 509 10.09 12.88 -18.60
N GLU A 510 9.91 12.45 -17.35
CA GLU A 510 10.76 12.84 -16.22
C GLU A 510 12.20 12.37 -16.43
N MET A 511 12.37 11.17 -17.00
CA MET A 511 13.68 10.60 -17.29
C MET A 511 14.37 11.34 -18.43
N ASN A 512 13.64 11.71 -19.49
CA ASN A 512 14.19 12.54 -20.56
C ASN A 512 14.60 13.91 -20.05
N GLY A 513 13.79 14.54 -19.19
CA GLY A 513 14.16 15.80 -18.55
C GLY A 513 15.47 15.67 -17.78
N LEU A 514 15.67 14.58 -17.05
CA LEU A 514 16.91 14.31 -16.33
C LEU A 514 18.11 14.08 -17.28
N VAL A 515 17.90 13.33 -18.37
CA VAL A 515 18.93 13.08 -19.39
C VAL A 515 19.34 14.38 -20.10
N GLU A 516 18.38 15.25 -20.44
CA GLU A 516 18.68 16.56 -21.07
C GLU A 516 19.41 17.50 -20.10
N ASN A 517 18.98 17.57 -18.84
CA ASN A 517 19.70 18.34 -17.83
C ASN A 517 21.13 17.84 -17.65
N PHE A 518 21.32 16.52 -17.66
CA PHE A 518 22.64 15.93 -17.59
C PHE A 518 23.47 16.21 -18.86
N ARG A 519 22.85 16.16 -20.04
CA ARG A 519 23.51 16.54 -21.30
C ARG A 519 24.00 17.99 -21.26
N ALA A 520 23.17 18.91 -20.80
CA ALA A 520 23.54 20.31 -20.63
C ALA A 520 24.70 20.49 -19.64
N MET A 521 24.67 19.76 -18.52
CA MET A 521 25.74 19.78 -17.53
C MET A 521 27.06 19.20 -18.09
N ALA A 522 27.00 18.07 -18.77
CA ALA A 522 28.16 17.43 -19.39
C ALA A 522 28.78 18.33 -20.48
N ALA A 523 27.96 18.96 -21.32
CA ALA A 523 28.43 19.92 -22.32
C ALA A 523 29.11 21.14 -21.69
N ALA A 524 28.53 21.70 -20.62
CA ALA A 524 29.13 22.82 -19.88
C ALA A 524 30.45 22.42 -19.19
N LEU A 525 30.55 21.18 -18.70
CA LEU A 525 31.76 20.66 -18.05
C LEU A 525 32.88 20.40 -19.07
N SER A 526 32.57 19.78 -20.21
CA SER A 526 33.53 19.62 -21.32
C SER A 526 34.01 20.97 -21.84
N GLY A 527 33.11 21.96 -21.93
CA GLY A 527 33.47 23.34 -22.28
C GLY A 527 34.46 23.98 -21.29
N HIS A 528 34.22 23.81 -19.98
CA HIS A 528 35.16 24.30 -18.95
C HIS A 528 36.51 23.58 -19.01
N VAL A 529 36.53 22.26 -19.17
CA VAL A 529 37.78 21.50 -19.26
C VAL A 529 38.59 21.91 -20.51
N ARG A 530 37.93 22.14 -21.65
CA ARG A 530 38.58 22.68 -22.85
C ARG A 530 39.15 24.08 -22.60
N ASN A 531 38.36 24.98 -22.01
CA ASN A 531 38.85 26.32 -21.65
C ASN A 531 40.06 26.25 -20.73
N ILE A 532 40.08 25.36 -19.73
CA ILE A 532 41.23 25.18 -18.84
C ILE A 532 42.45 24.69 -19.61
N ARG A 533 42.27 23.80 -20.59
CA ARG A 533 43.37 23.26 -21.40
C ARG A 533 43.95 24.34 -22.33
N GLU A 534 43.11 25.10 -23.01
CA GLU A 534 43.51 26.27 -23.79
C GLU A 534 44.23 27.30 -22.92
N LEU A 535 43.70 27.57 -21.71
CA LEU A 535 44.32 28.50 -20.77
C LEU A 535 45.70 28.01 -20.31
N ASN A 536 45.87 26.70 -20.09
CA ASN A 536 47.15 26.09 -19.73
C ASN A 536 48.16 26.12 -20.87
N GLU A 537 47.75 25.83 -22.11
CA GLU A 537 48.63 25.99 -23.29
C GLU A 537 49.05 27.47 -23.45
N THR A 538 48.13 28.41 -23.25
CA THR A 538 48.44 29.86 -23.23
C THR A 538 49.36 30.23 -22.05
N LEU A 539 49.32 29.48 -20.95
CA LEU A 539 50.18 29.71 -19.78
C LEU A 539 51.58 29.17 -19.99
N GLU A 540 51.73 28.03 -20.66
CA GLU A 540 53.02 27.45 -21.03
C GLU A 540 53.76 28.33 -22.07
N GLU A 541 53.03 28.93 -23.02
CA GLU A 541 53.57 30.00 -23.87
C GLU A 541 54.05 31.22 -23.05
N LYS A 542 53.33 31.61 -21.99
CA LYS A 542 53.72 32.71 -21.09
C LYS A 542 54.90 32.38 -20.16
N VAL A 543 55.10 31.12 -19.80
CA VAL A 543 56.26 30.70 -18.98
C VAL A 543 57.54 30.67 -19.82
N ALA A 544 57.45 30.30 -21.10
CA ALA A 544 58.55 30.50 -22.05
C ALA A 544 58.91 32.00 -22.19
N GLN A 545 57.91 32.88 -22.15
CA GLN A 545 58.06 34.35 -22.13
C GLN A 545 58.78 34.86 -20.85
N ARG A 546 58.56 34.22 -19.69
CA ARG A 546 59.19 34.61 -18.41
C ARG A 546 60.69 34.37 -18.29
N THR A 547 61.24 33.48 -19.11
CA THR A 547 62.70 33.29 -19.17
C THR A 547 63.37 34.40 -19.98
N ALA A 548 62.62 35.02 -20.91
CA ALA A 548 63.00 36.28 -21.54
C ALA A 548 62.79 37.49 -20.60
N GLU A 549 61.84 37.41 -19.64
CA GLU A 549 61.56 38.48 -18.64
C GLU A 549 62.76 38.86 -17.75
N LEU A 550 63.80 38.03 -17.59
CA LEU A 550 64.94 38.37 -16.73
C LEU A 550 66.01 39.22 -17.43
N GLU A 551 66.16 39.06 -18.75
CA GLU A 551 66.86 40.02 -19.61
C GLU A 551 65.99 41.25 -19.85
N GLU A 552 64.67 41.02 -19.97
CA GLU A 552 63.67 42.08 -19.90
C GLU A 552 63.77 42.82 -18.56
N LYS A 553 64.11 42.22 -17.40
CA LYS A 553 64.13 42.89 -16.09
C LYS A 553 65.13 44.06 -16.01
N GLY A 554 66.24 43.98 -16.73
CA GLY A 554 67.18 45.11 -16.89
C GLY A 554 66.62 46.21 -17.79
N VAL A 555 66.01 45.81 -18.91
CA VAL A 555 65.24 46.69 -19.80
C VAL A 555 64.01 47.27 -19.09
N PHE A 556 63.45 46.53 -18.14
CA PHE A 556 62.23 46.77 -17.38
C PHE A 556 62.50 47.63 -16.17
N LEU A 557 63.67 47.61 -15.54
CA LEU A 557 64.00 48.63 -14.52
C LEU A 557 64.20 50.00 -15.15
N SER A 558 64.84 50.07 -16.34
CA SER A 558 64.89 51.31 -17.12
C SER A 558 63.50 51.69 -17.61
N SER A 559 62.75 50.74 -18.15
CA SER A 559 61.38 50.98 -18.61
C SER A 559 60.42 51.28 -17.45
N LEU A 560 60.67 50.78 -16.24
CA LEU A 560 59.92 51.07 -15.02
C LEU A 560 60.15 52.52 -14.64
N LEU A 561 61.41 52.94 -14.51
CA LEU A 561 61.75 54.35 -14.29
C LEU A 561 61.13 55.22 -15.39
N ASP A 562 61.30 54.87 -16.66
CA ASP A 562 60.79 55.59 -17.84
C ASP A 562 59.27 55.56 -17.98
N SER A 563 58.61 54.57 -17.36
CA SER A 563 57.15 54.44 -17.30
C SER A 563 56.53 55.17 -16.12
N LEU A 564 57.32 55.57 -15.11
CA LEU A 564 56.82 56.45 -14.06
C LEU A 564 56.45 57.77 -14.72
N GLN A 565 55.17 58.11 -14.62
CA GLN A 565 54.61 59.37 -15.12
C GLN A 565 55.09 60.57 -14.29
N ASP A 566 55.63 60.27 -13.12
CA ASP A 566 56.31 61.20 -12.24
C ASP A 566 57.74 61.41 -12.75
N THR A 567 58.21 62.64 -12.72
CA THR A 567 59.60 62.96 -13.04
C THR A 567 60.52 62.34 -11.99
N VAL A 568 61.42 61.43 -12.36
CA VAL A 568 62.34 60.76 -11.42
C VAL A 568 63.79 61.03 -11.79
N PHE A 569 64.56 61.42 -10.79
CA PHE A 569 65.99 61.65 -10.92
C PHE A 569 66.73 61.23 -9.66
N PHE A 570 68.01 60.89 -9.77
CA PHE A 570 68.86 60.61 -8.61
C PHE A 570 70.23 61.23 -8.78
N LYS A 571 70.83 61.67 -7.67
CA LYS A 571 72.06 62.46 -7.59
C LYS A 571 73.03 61.87 -6.56
N ASP A 572 74.31 62.18 -6.71
CA ASP A 572 75.33 61.90 -5.70
C ASP A 572 75.34 62.95 -4.56
N LEU A 573 76.20 62.75 -3.56
CA LEU A 573 76.38 63.69 -2.43
C LEU A 573 76.90 65.08 -2.85
N GLY A 574 77.49 65.20 -4.05
CA GLY A 574 77.93 66.45 -4.62
C GLY A 574 76.82 67.20 -5.36
N GLY A 575 75.63 66.61 -5.52
CA GLY A 575 74.51 67.17 -6.28
C GLY A 575 74.59 66.91 -7.78
N ALA A 576 75.46 66.00 -8.25
CA ALA A 576 75.53 65.63 -9.66
C ALA A 576 74.53 64.51 -9.96
N TYR A 577 73.79 64.63 -11.07
CA TYR A 577 72.78 63.62 -11.47
C TYR A 577 73.44 62.31 -11.90
N LEU A 578 73.08 61.19 -11.27
CA LEU A 578 73.57 59.83 -11.58
C LEU A 578 72.64 59.07 -12.54
N GLY A 579 71.39 59.51 -12.64
CA GLY A 579 70.45 59.01 -13.64
C GLY A 579 69.06 59.61 -13.46
N CYS A 580 68.25 59.45 -14.49
CA CYS A 580 66.92 60.02 -14.57
C CYS A 580 66.03 59.20 -15.49
N ASN A 581 64.71 59.33 -15.32
CA ASN A 581 63.76 58.70 -16.21
C ASN A 581 63.43 59.56 -17.44
N ARG A 582 62.76 58.95 -18.42
CA ARG A 582 62.36 59.56 -19.68
C ARG A 582 61.53 60.82 -19.49
N VAL A 583 60.69 60.85 -18.46
CA VAL A 583 59.83 62.01 -18.15
C VAL A 583 60.68 63.22 -17.72
N MET A 584 61.80 63.01 -17.03
CA MET A 584 62.77 64.07 -16.70
C MET A 584 63.50 64.61 -17.93
N GLU A 585 63.86 63.76 -18.89
CA GLU A 585 64.45 64.21 -20.17
C GLU A 585 63.50 65.16 -20.90
N LEU A 586 62.21 64.79 -20.90
CA LEU A 586 61.16 65.56 -21.54
C LEU A 586 60.80 66.83 -20.78
N SER A 587 60.83 66.80 -19.45
CA SER A 587 60.49 67.96 -18.61
C SER A 587 61.56 69.05 -18.64
N VAL A 588 62.84 68.68 -18.74
CA VAL A 588 63.99 69.62 -18.82
C VAL A 588 64.35 69.96 -20.28
N GLY A 589 63.95 69.10 -21.23
CA GLY A 589 64.20 69.29 -22.67
C GLY A 589 65.62 68.92 -23.12
N LYS A 590 66.33 68.10 -22.34
CA LYS A 590 67.70 67.64 -22.59
C LYS A 590 67.77 66.11 -22.45
N SER A 591 68.69 65.45 -23.16
CA SER A 591 68.79 63.98 -23.12
C SER A 591 69.44 63.48 -21.83
N ARG A 592 69.20 62.21 -21.49
CA ARG A 592 69.73 61.53 -20.29
C ARG A 592 71.25 61.63 -20.24
N ASP A 593 71.92 61.45 -21.36
CA ASP A 593 73.39 61.52 -21.45
C ASP A 593 73.93 62.95 -21.22
N GLU A 594 73.12 63.98 -21.47
CA GLU A 594 73.47 65.39 -21.22
C GLU A 594 73.13 65.86 -19.80
N ILE A 595 72.23 65.15 -19.12
CA ILE A 595 71.80 65.44 -17.74
C ILE A 595 72.70 64.71 -16.73
N ILE A 596 73.09 63.46 -17.01
CA ILE A 596 73.96 62.67 -16.13
C ILE A 596 75.33 63.36 -15.98
N GLY A 597 75.77 63.54 -14.73
CA GLY A 597 77.02 64.20 -14.36
C GLY A 597 76.95 65.72 -14.23
N LYS A 598 75.82 66.36 -14.57
CA LYS A 598 75.61 67.81 -14.43
C LYS A 598 75.03 68.19 -13.07
N ARG A 599 75.05 69.49 -12.74
CA ARG A 599 74.44 70.07 -11.53
C ARG A 599 73.25 70.97 -11.89
N ASP A 600 72.45 71.36 -10.89
CA ASP A 600 71.25 72.18 -11.11
C ASP A 600 71.51 73.52 -11.79
N ASP A 601 72.67 74.14 -11.53
CA ASP A 601 73.12 75.40 -12.16
C ASP A 601 73.29 75.31 -13.68
N ASP A 602 73.56 74.10 -14.18
CA ASP A 602 73.82 73.86 -15.60
C ASP A 602 72.52 73.55 -16.38
N LEU A 603 71.42 73.27 -15.65
CA LEU A 603 70.19 72.72 -16.21
C LEU A 603 68.98 73.64 -16.07
N PHE A 604 68.91 74.48 -15.03
CA PHE A 604 67.75 75.31 -14.72
C PHE A 604 68.10 76.81 -14.60
N PRO A 605 67.13 77.72 -14.76
CA PRO A 605 67.35 79.16 -14.54
C PRO A 605 67.84 79.46 -13.11
N PRO A 606 68.61 80.54 -12.89
CA PRO A 606 69.30 80.80 -11.63
C PRO A 606 68.39 80.80 -10.40
N ASP A 607 67.19 81.37 -10.50
CA ASP A 607 66.22 81.46 -9.39
C ASP A 607 65.64 80.08 -9.00
N ALA A 608 65.46 79.17 -9.97
CA ALA A 608 64.96 77.80 -9.76
C ALA A 608 66.08 76.83 -9.34
N ALA A 609 67.26 76.95 -9.96
CA ALA A 609 68.44 76.16 -9.63
C ALA A 609 68.90 76.39 -8.18
N ALA A 610 68.89 77.66 -7.72
CA ALA A 610 69.24 78.02 -6.34
C ALA A 610 68.25 77.42 -5.33
N LYS A 611 66.95 77.38 -5.67
CA LYS A 611 65.92 76.76 -4.83
C LYS A 611 66.08 75.23 -4.77
N PHE A 612 66.27 74.56 -5.91
CA PHE A 612 66.43 73.10 -5.95
C PHE A 612 67.65 72.60 -5.20
N ARG A 613 68.78 73.33 -5.24
CA ARG A 613 69.97 73.00 -4.43
C ARG A 613 69.72 73.17 -2.94
N HIS A 614 69.05 74.25 -2.55
CA HIS A 614 68.71 74.49 -1.15
C HIS A 614 67.85 73.35 -0.58
N ASP A 615 66.90 72.82 -1.36
CA ASP A 615 66.08 71.67 -0.98
C ASP A 615 66.88 70.36 -0.92
N ASP A 616 67.83 70.15 -1.84
CA ASP A 616 68.69 68.96 -1.88
C ASP A 616 69.66 68.89 -0.68
N GLU A 617 70.31 70.02 -0.35
CA GLU A 617 71.23 70.14 0.79
C GLU A 617 70.52 69.87 2.13
N GLN A 618 69.27 70.33 2.28
CA GLN A 618 68.44 70.06 3.46
C GLN A 618 68.11 68.57 3.62
N VAL A 619 67.79 67.87 2.53
CA VAL A 619 67.48 66.43 2.55
C VAL A 619 68.71 65.57 2.87
N ILE A 620 69.87 65.93 2.32
CA ILE A 620 71.13 65.22 2.57
C ILE A 620 71.64 65.46 3.99
N ALA A 621 71.71 66.70 4.46
CA ALA A 621 72.24 67.03 5.80
C ALA A 621 71.36 66.50 6.94
N ALA A 622 70.04 66.44 6.72
CA ALA A 622 69.11 65.83 7.67
C ALA A 622 68.99 64.30 7.54
N ALA A 623 69.59 63.71 6.49
CA ALA A 623 69.46 62.31 6.10
C ALA A 623 67.98 61.84 6.08
N LYS A 624 67.06 62.70 5.61
CA LYS A 624 65.60 62.45 5.66
C LYS A 624 64.85 63.13 4.52
N ALA A 625 63.81 62.47 3.99
CA ALA A 625 63.03 62.95 2.85
C ALA A 625 62.20 64.23 3.12
N HIS A 626 61.99 65.06 2.09
CA HIS A 626 61.13 66.26 2.10
C HIS A 626 60.26 66.38 0.84
N GLN A 627 59.11 67.08 0.95
CA GLN A 627 58.08 67.18 -0.09
C GLN A 627 57.70 68.64 -0.39
N PHE A 628 57.46 68.95 -1.67
CA PHE A 628 57.32 70.30 -2.23
C PHE A 628 56.21 70.33 -3.29
N ASP A 629 55.26 71.26 -3.18
CA ASP A 629 54.16 71.44 -4.13
C ASP A 629 54.44 72.64 -5.04
N GLU A 630 54.67 72.37 -6.32
CA GLU A 630 55.28 73.34 -7.21
C GLU A 630 54.70 73.26 -8.62
N VAL A 631 54.81 74.39 -9.31
CA VAL A 631 54.39 74.50 -10.70
C VAL A 631 55.65 74.44 -11.53
N SER A 632 55.86 73.29 -12.15
CA SER A 632 56.96 73.09 -13.07
C SER A 632 56.54 73.54 -14.47
N HIS A 633 57.48 74.14 -15.19
CA HIS A 633 57.29 74.64 -16.55
C HIS A 633 58.01 73.73 -17.53
N LEU A 634 57.29 73.29 -18.55
CA LEU A 634 57.80 72.49 -19.65
C LEU A 634 58.72 73.34 -20.55
N PRO A 635 59.54 72.73 -21.43
CA PRO A 635 60.47 73.44 -22.33
C PRO A 635 59.81 74.44 -23.29
N ASP A 636 58.49 74.36 -23.45
CA ASP A 636 57.66 75.29 -24.24
C ASP A 636 56.96 76.38 -23.40
N GLY A 637 57.13 76.33 -22.07
CA GLY A 637 56.50 77.22 -21.10
C GLY A 637 55.23 76.68 -20.42
N THR A 638 54.76 75.47 -20.73
CA THR A 638 53.47 74.92 -20.21
C THR A 638 53.55 74.47 -18.75
N PRO A 639 52.60 74.85 -17.86
CA PRO A 639 52.62 74.45 -16.45
C PRO A 639 52.03 73.05 -16.22
N VAL A 640 52.70 72.24 -15.38
CA VAL A 640 52.25 70.92 -14.87
C VAL A 640 52.19 70.98 -13.33
N TYR A 641 51.12 70.43 -12.71
CA TYR A 641 50.94 70.42 -11.26
C TYR A 641 51.72 69.28 -10.62
N VAL A 642 52.86 69.58 -10.02
CA VAL A 642 53.75 68.54 -9.51
C VAL A 642 53.97 68.65 -8.01
N ASN A 643 53.74 67.53 -7.34
CA ASN A 643 54.08 67.28 -5.95
C ASN A 643 55.41 66.50 -5.91
N THR A 644 56.49 67.17 -5.54
CA THR A 644 57.85 66.60 -5.57
C THR A 644 58.32 66.12 -4.22
N ILE A 645 58.81 64.88 -4.14
CA ILE A 645 59.42 64.29 -2.95
C ILE A 645 60.88 63.97 -3.24
N LYS A 646 61.79 64.39 -2.35
CA LYS A 646 63.24 64.11 -2.42
C LYS A 646 63.68 63.30 -1.22
N THR A 647 64.43 62.21 -1.42
CA THR A 647 64.80 61.20 -0.40
C THR A 647 66.27 60.80 -0.51
N PRO A 648 67.04 60.66 0.58
CA PRO A 648 68.44 60.23 0.49
C PRO A 648 68.57 58.71 0.22
N ILE A 649 69.57 58.32 -0.56
CA ILE A 649 69.91 56.93 -0.89
C ILE A 649 70.98 56.47 0.10
N THR A 650 70.71 55.37 0.82
CA THR A 650 71.62 54.80 1.83
C THR A 650 72.00 53.37 1.48
N LEU A 651 73.26 53.02 1.75
CA LEU A 651 73.75 51.65 1.70
C LEU A 651 73.34 50.88 2.97
N PRO A 652 73.37 49.53 2.95
CA PRO A 652 72.99 48.70 4.10
C PRO A 652 73.82 48.94 5.38
N ASN A 653 74.99 49.57 5.25
CA ASN A 653 75.86 49.96 6.35
C ASN A 653 75.48 51.33 6.98
N GLY A 654 74.42 51.99 6.49
CA GLY A 654 73.94 53.28 6.99
C GLY A 654 74.60 54.51 6.34
N GLU A 655 75.49 54.30 5.37
CA GLU A 655 76.18 55.37 4.65
C GLU A 655 75.29 55.96 3.56
N VAL A 656 75.08 57.28 3.56
CA VAL A 656 74.32 57.98 2.51
C VAL A 656 75.24 58.15 1.30
N ILE A 657 74.79 57.75 0.12
CA ILE A 657 75.56 57.81 -1.13
C ILE A 657 74.97 58.76 -2.17
N GLY A 658 73.80 59.35 -1.90
CA GLY A 658 73.13 60.26 -2.82
C GLY A 658 71.71 60.59 -2.41
N LEU A 659 70.91 61.11 -3.34
CA LEU A 659 69.47 61.31 -3.17
C LEU A 659 68.69 60.91 -4.43
N VAL A 660 67.41 60.60 -4.28
CA VAL A 660 66.44 60.40 -5.36
C VAL A 660 65.30 61.39 -5.19
N GLY A 661 65.00 62.14 -6.24
CA GLY A 661 63.86 63.02 -6.37
C GLY A 661 62.79 62.43 -7.28
N VAL A 662 61.53 62.55 -6.87
CA VAL A 662 60.34 62.09 -7.59
C VAL A 662 59.32 63.22 -7.59
N SER A 663 59.10 63.87 -8.73
CA SER A 663 58.07 64.90 -8.94
C SER A 663 56.81 64.29 -9.53
N ARG A 664 55.77 64.18 -8.71
CA ARG A 664 54.51 63.55 -9.07
C ARG A 664 53.52 64.53 -9.63
N ASP A 665 53.12 64.31 -10.87
CA ASP A 665 51.93 64.98 -11.38
C ASP A 665 50.72 64.54 -10.54
N ILE A 666 50.06 65.46 -9.84
CA ILE A 666 48.94 65.16 -8.92
C ILE A 666 47.61 64.90 -9.64
N THR A 667 47.68 64.42 -10.88
CA THR A 667 46.52 64.06 -11.69
C THR A 667 45.73 62.87 -11.12
N LYS A 668 46.35 61.93 -10.38
CA LYS A 668 45.66 60.78 -9.73
C LYS A 668 44.55 61.14 -8.74
N ARG A 669 44.40 62.41 -8.37
CA ARG A 669 43.16 62.94 -7.77
C ARG A 669 41.91 62.63 -8.60
N VAL A 670 42.08 62.28 -9.87
CA VAL A 670 41.11 61.79 -10.84
C VAL A 670 40.84 60.27 -10.71
N GLU A 671 41.71 59.47 -10.09
CA GLU A 671 41.50 58.02 -9.88
C GLU A 671 40.60 57.69 -8.67
N ALA A 672 40.49 58.59 -7.68
CA ALA A 672 39.56 58.47 -6.55
C ALA A 672 38.07 58.40 -7.00
N GLU A 673 37.76 58.93 -8.18
CA GLU A 673 36.47 58.84 -8.84
C GLU A 673 36.11 57.42 -9.31
N GLN A 674 37.10 56.54 -9.54
CA GLN A 674 36.87 55.20 -10.09
C GLN A 674 36.54 54.16 -9.01
N ALA A 675 37.12 54.28 -7.82
CA ALA A 675 36.76 53.43 -6.67
C ALA A 675 35.30 53.64 -6.23
N LEU A 676 34.80 54.86 -6.37
CA LEU A 676 33.40 55.22 -6.13
C LEU A 676 32.44 54.44 -7.06
N ARG A 677 32.83 54.20 -8.32
CA ARG A 677 32.02 53.46 -9.33
C ARG A 677 31.87 51.97 -9.03
N ALA A 678 32.89 51.31 -8.47
CA ALA A 678 32.83 49.88 -8.16
C ALA A 678 31.91 49.57 -6.97
N SER A 679 31.90 50.44 -5.95
CA SER A 679 30.99 50.33 -4.80
C SER A 679 29.52 50.52 -5.21
N THR A 680 29.25 51.43 -6.15
CA THR A 680 27.89 51.66 -6.67
C THR A 680 27.35 50.45 -7.46
N ALA A 681 28.20 49.72 -8.17
CA ALA A 681 27.80 48.55 -8.96
C ALA A 681 27.35 47.36 -8.08
N ASN A 682 28.07 47.09 -6.99
CA ASN A 682 27.73 46.00 -6.07
C ASN A 682 26.43 46.26 -5.28
N LEU A 683 26.21 47.51 -4.85
CA LEU A 683 24.96 47.90 -4.18
C LEU A 683 23.75 47.76 -5.11
N ARG A 684 23.90 48.09 -6.39
CA ARG A 684 22.86 47.89 -7.42
C ARG A 684 22.52 46.40 -7.58
N ALA A 685 23.52 45.54 -7.68
CA ALA A 685 23.30 44.10 -7.81
C ALA A 685 22.53 43.48 -6.62
N PHE A 686 22.83 43.92 -5.39
CA PHE A 686 22.14 43.41 -4.19
C PHE A 686 20.68 43.87 -4.11
N PHE A 687 20.41 45.13 -4.49
CA PHE A 687 19.05 45.69 -4.55
C PHE A 687 18.16 44.94 -5.54
N ASP A 688 18.70 44.53 -6.69
CA ASP A 688 17.97 43.81 -7.75
C ASP A 688 17.82 42.29 -7.52
N LEU A 689 18.63 41.68 -6.65
CA LEU A 689 18.54 40.25 -6.31
C LEU A 689 17.43 39.91 -5.28
N SER A 690 16.88 40.90 -4.56
CA SER A 690 15.87 40.67 -3.54
C SER A 690 14.55 40.13 -4.12
N LEU A 691 13.96 39.13 -3.45
CA LEU A 691 12.63 38.58 -3.80
C LEU A 691 11.47 39.43 -3.27
N ASP A 692 11.74 40.39 -2.37
CA ASP A 692 10.77 41.36 -1.90
C ASP A 692 10.71 42.56 -2.87
N LEU A 693 9.56 43.23 -2.94
CA LEU A 693 9.40 44.45 -3.72
C LEU A 693 10.01 45.61 -2.92
N LEU A 694 11.10 46.18 -3.42
CA LEU A 694 11.83 47.24 -2.72
C LEU A 694 11.63 48.58 -3.40
N PHE A 695 11.38 49.61 -2.59
CA PHE A 695 11.21 50.99 -3.02
C PHE A 695 12.09 51.92 -2.19
N VAL A 696 12.73 52.88 -2.86
CA VAL A 696 13.31 54.06 -2.24
C VAL A 696 12.38 55.22 -2.56
N LEU A 697 11.93 55.91 -1.52
CA LEU A 697 10.98 57.02 -1.62
C LEU A 697 11.58 58.29 -1.05
N ASP A 698 11.12 59.44 -1.54
CA ASP A 698 11.38 60.72 -0.88
C ASP A 698 10.49 60.90 0.37
N THR A 699 10.67 62.01 1.09
CA THR A 699 9.87 62.33 2.28
C THR A 699 8.39 62.63 1.99
N ALA A 700 8.02 62.83 0.73
CA ALA A 700 6.64 63.00 0.29
C ALA A 700 5.97 61.68 -0.16
N GLY A 701 6.71 60.56 -0.15
CA GLY A 701 6.24 59.25 -0.57
C GLY A 701 6.29 59.02 -2.09
N THR A 702 7.05 59.84 -2.82
CA THR A 702 7.30 59.67 -4.25
C THR A 702 8.38 58.64 -4.50
N VAL A 703 8.20 57.74 -5.46
CA VAL A 703 9.19 56.70 -5.79
C VAL A 703 10.42 57.33 -6.46
N VAL A 704 11.56 57.24 -5.78
CA VAL A 704 12.89 57.64 -6.22
C VAL A 704 13.65 56.45 -6.82
N ARG A 705 13.31 55.23 -6.43
CA ARG A 705 13.81 54.01 -7.07
C ARG A 705 12.96 52.79 -6.74
N ALA A 706 12.90 51.82 -7.64
CA ALA A 706 12.31 50.51 -7.38
C ALA A 706 13.25 49.41 -7.88
N ASN A 707 13.29 48.25 -7.20
CA ASN A 707 14.10 47.13 -7.67
C ASN A 707 13.42 46.40 -8.84
N ARG A 708 14.20 45.56 -9.53
CA ARG A 708 13.69 44.73 -10.64
C ARG A 708 12.44 43.92 -10.26
N THR A 709 12.43 43.30 -9.07
CA THR A 709 11.31 42.49 -8.58
C THR A 709 10.02 43.30 -8.43
N ALA A 710 10.09 44.54 -7.94
CA ALA A 710 8.94 45.44 -7.84
C ALA A 710 8.33 45.75 -9.22
N CYS A 711 9.18 46.03 -10.22
CA CYS A 711 8.74 46.30 -11.59
C CYS A 711 8.07 45.06 -12.22
N GLU A 712 8.73 43.89 -12.15
CA GLU A 712 8.22 42.64 -12.72
C GLU A 712 6.91 42.17 -12.08
N ARG A 713 6.80 42.25 -10.74
CA ARG A 713 5.61 41.77 -10.00
C ARG A 713 4.42 42.69 -10.13
N LEU A 714 4.63 44.01 -10.18
CA LEU A 714 3.55 44.98 -10.36
C LEU A 714 3.19 45.23 -11.82
N GLY A 715 4.05 44.81 -12.77
CA GLY A 715 3.81 44.95 -14.21
C GLY A 715 4.01 46.38 -14.72
N TYR A 716 4.80 47.19 -14.01
CA TYR A 716 5.19 48.54 -14.42
C TYR A 716 6.66 48.54 -14.83
N SER A 717 7.03 49.40 -15.78
CA SER A 717 8.46 49.69 -16.02
C SER A 717 9.02 50.56 -14.90
N GLU A 718 10.35 50.55 -14.73
CA GLU A 718 11.02 51.44 -13.77
C GLU A 718 10.67 52.91 -14.06
N GLU A 719 10.68 53.32 -15.33
CA GLU A 719 10.32 54.67 -15.78
C GLU A 719 8.88 55.08 -15.42
N GLU A 720 7.93 54.15 -15.44
CA GLU A 720 6.54 54.41 -15.07
C GLU A 720 6.35 54.54 -13.55
N LEU A 721 7.15 53.84 -12.74
CA LEU A 721 7.10 53.90 -11.29
C LEU A 721 7.80 55.15 -10.74
N MET A 722 8.92 55.53 -11.34
CA MET A 722 9.71 56.69 -10.94
C MET A 722 8.90 58.00 -10.98
N GLY A 723 8.94 58.77 -9.90
CA GLY A 723 8.19 60.03 -9.79
C GLY A 723 6.70 59.87 -9.46
N THR A 724 6.20 58.64 -9.39
CA THR A 724 4.81 58.36 -8.99
C THR A 724 4.72 58.27 -7.46
N ASN A 725 3.62 58.73 -6.87
CA ASN A 725 3.38 58.55 -5.44
C ASN A 725 3.09 57.09 -5.13
N VAL A 726 3.81 56.50 -4.17
CA VAL A 726 3.71 55.06 -3.84
C VAL A 726 2.30 54.65 -3.42
N LEU A 727 1.49 55.57 -2.87
CA LEU A 727 0.12 55.29 -2.46
C LEU A 727 -0.81 54.99 -3.65
N LEU A 728 -0.44 55.37 -4.87
CA LEU A 728 -1.20 55.04 -6.08
C LEU A 728 -1.10 53.56 -6.45
N LEU A 729 -0.09 52.87 -5.94
CA LEU A 729 0.07 51.42 -6.05
C LEU A 729 -0.89 50.67 -5.12
N HIS A 730 -1.63 51.36 -4.25
CA HIS A 730 -2.76 50.78 -3.53
C HIS A 730 -4.08 51.00 -4.29
N PRO A 731 -5.04 50.08 -4.14
CA PRO A 731 -6.40 50.26 -4.67
C PRO A 731 -7.01 51.60 -4.25
N PRO A 732 -7.77 52.30 -5.11
CA PRO A 732 -8.37 53.60 -4.81
C PRO A 732 -9.10 53.68 -3.47
N GLU A 733 -9.74 52.59 -3.05
CA GLU A 733 -10.57 52.51 -1.85
C GLU A 733 -9.76 52.54 -0.55
N VAL A 734 -8.48 52.17 -0.58
CA VAL A 734 -7.65 52.00 0.63
C VAL A 734 -6.47 52.97 0.70
N ARG A 735 -6.33 53.90 -0.26
CA ARG A 735 -5.20 54.86 -0.31
C ARG A 735 -5.13 55.76 0.91
N ASP A 736 -6.27 56.27 1.37
CA ASP A 736 -6.36 57.14 2.55
C ASP A 736 -6.01 56.39 3.83
N GLU A 737 -6.36 55.10 3.91
CA GLU A 737 -5.98 54.23 5.01
C GLU A 737 -4.48 53.91 4.98
N ALA A 738 -3.93 53.61 3.81
CA ALA A 738 -2.49 53.39 3.62
C ALA A 738 -1.67 54.61 4.04
N GLY A 739 -2.08 55.82 3.63
CA GLY A 739 -1.43 57.06 4.05
C GLY A 739 -1.40 57.24 5.58
N ARG A 740 -2.52 56.96 6.27
CA ARG A 740 -2.59 57.03 7.74
C ARG A 740 -1.66 56.01 8.41
N ILE A 741 -1.64 54.77 7.93
CA ILE A 741 -0.79 53.71 8.49
C ILE A 741 0.69 54.04 8.28
N VAL A 742 1.08 54.53 7.10
CA VAL A 742 2.46 54.96 6.84
C VAL A 742 2.88 56.08 7.79
N GLN A 743 2.03 57.07 8.03
CA GLN A 743 2.33 58.12 9.02
C GLN A 743 2.48 57.57 10.44
N ALA A 744 1.62 56.62 10.84
CA ALA A 744 1.75 55.95 12.13
C ALA A 744 3.05 55.12 12.23
N MET A 745 3.50 54.51 11.14
CA MET A 745 4.77 53.77 11.09
C MET A 745 5.98 54.69 11.23
N LEU A 746 5.97 55.85 10.56
CA LEU A 746 7.03 56.85 10.69
C LEU A 746 7.10 57.46 12.09
N ALA A 747 5.95 57.55 12.79
CA ALA A 747 5.88 57.95 14.19
C ALA A 747 6.23 56.80 15.18
N GLY A 748 6.49 55.59 14.69
CA GLY A 748 6.79 54.41 15.50
C GLY A 748 5.59 53.76 16.20
N ASN A 749 4.37 54.22 15.90
CA ASN A 749 3.13 53.71 16.51
C ASN A 749 2.62 52.43 15.83
N GLU A 750 3.03 52.18 14.59
CA GLU A 750 2.72 50.98 13.83
C GLU A 750 3.99 50.34 13.27
N SER A 751 4.02 49.02 13.14
CA SER A 751 5.22 48.30 12.69
C SER A 751 5.14 47.84 11.23
N ARG A 752 3.94 47.82 10.65
CA ARG A 752 3.68 47.28 9.30
C ARG A 752 2.36 47.78 8.73
N CYS A 753 2.27 47.80 7.40
CA CYS A 753 1.03 48.05 6.67
C CYS A 753 0.59 46.77 5.93
N PRO A 754 -0.59 46.19 6.25
CA PRO A 754 -1.06 44.95 5.64
C PRO A 754 -1.91 45.16 4.36
N LEU A 755 -1.96 46.39 3.84
CA LEU A 755 -2.82 46.71 2.70
C LEU A 755 -2.22 46.21 1.38
N PRO A 756 -3.05 45.65 0.47
CA PRO A 756 -2.57 45.06 -0.76
C PRO A 756 -2.07 46.13 -1.74
N LEU A 757 -1.13 45.73 -2.61
CA LEU A 757 -0.74 46.51 -3.78
C LEU A 757 -1.55 46.06 -4.99
N GLN A 758 -1.75 46.97 -5.94
CA GLN A 758 -2.45 46.74 -7.19
C GLN A 758 -1.44 46.80 -8.34
N THR A 759 -1.46 45.78 -9.19
CA THR A 759 -0.67 45.72 -10.42
C THR A 759 -1.28 46.59 -11.52
N ARG A 760 -0.53 46.84 -12.59
CA ARG A 760 -0.98 47.61 -13.76
C ARG A 760 -2.24 47.03 -14.43
N ASP A 761 -2.37 45.70 -14.47
CA ASP A 761 -3.53 44.99 -15.00
C ASP A 761 -4.70 44.89 -14.00
N GLY A 762 -4.58 45.53 -12.82
CA GLY A 762 -5.65 45.66 -11.83
C GLY A 762 -5.72 44.52 -10.80
N ARG A 763 -4.81 43.54 -10.86
CA ARG A 763 -4.73 42.43 -9.90
C ARG A 763 -4.22 42.91 -8.54
N LEU A 764 -4.83 42.40 -7.46
CA LEU A 764 -4.39 42.69 -6.10
C LEU A 764 -3.34 41.67 -5.65
N ILE A 765 -2.20 42.17 -5.19
CA ILE A 765 -1.14 41.39 -4.53
C ILE A 765 -1.22 41.69 -3.03
N PRO A 766 -1.57 40.70 -2.18
CA PRO A 766 -1.51 40.89 -0.74
C PRO A 766 -0.05 41.00 -0.31
N VAL A 767 0.28 42.08 0.40
CA VAL A 767 1.63 42.34 0.89
C VAL A 767 1.64 42.72 2.37
N GLU A 768 2.75 42.45 3.06
CA GLU A 768 3.10 43.11 4.31
C GLU A 768 4.22 44.12 4.03
N THR A 769 3.92 45.41 4.19
CA THR A 769 4.84 46.51 3.91
C THR A 769 5.50 47.04 5.18
N ARG A 770 6.82 47.21 5.15
CA ARG A 770 7.60 47.88 6.19
C ARG A 770 8.33 49.08 5.61
N ILE A 771 8.45 50.14 6.40
CA ILE A 771 9.13 51.37 6.01
C ILE A 771 10.16 51.71 7.07
N VAL A 772 11.38 52.03 6.64
CA VAL A 772 12.43 52.54 7.51
C VAL A 772 12.96 53.86 6.95
N GLN A 773 13.31 54.79 7.84
CA GLN A 773 13.94 56.05 7.46
C GLN A 773 15.44 55.85 7.27
N GLY A 774 16.01 56.49 6.25
CA GLY A 774 17.44 56.52 6.04
C GLY A 774 17.86 57.66 5.12
N VAL A 775 19.03 57.53 4.51
CA VAL A 775 19.59 58.54 3.60
C VAL A 775 19.92 57.87 2.28
N TRP A 776 19.43 58.44 1.18
CA TRP A 776 19.77 58.01 -0.18
C TRP A 776 20.34 59.21 -0.95
N ASP A 777 21.52 59.04 -1.54
CA ASP A 777 22.26 60.10 -2.25
C ASP A 777 22.35 61.43 -1.47
N GLY A 778 22.54 61.34 -0.14
CA GLY A 778 22.69 62.49 0.76
C GLY A 778 21.39 63.17 1.19
N SER A 779 20.23 62.73 0.69
CA SER A 779 18.91 63.27 1.05
C SER A 779 18.11 62.31 1.94
N PRO A 780 17.27 62.79 2.88
CA PRO A 780 16.39 61.94 3.66
C PRO A 780 15.47 61.13 2.75
N ALA A 781 15.43 59.82 2.95
CA ALA A 781 14.66 58.89 2.13
C ALA A 781 13.95 57.86 3.01
N LEU A 782 12.87 57.30 2.48
CA LEU A 782 12.14 56.19 3.08
C LEU A 782 12.42 54.92 2.27
N PHE A 783 12.85 53.86 2.93
CA PHE A 783 13.02 52.55 2.31
C PHE A 783 11.79 51.70 2.61
N GLY A 784 11.01 51.43 1.58
CA GLY A 784 9.84 50.55 1.63
C GLY A 784 10.22 49.15 1.18
N ALA A 785 9.90 48.14 2.00
CA ALA A 785 10.00 46.73 1.62
C ALA A 785 8.62 46.09 1.74
N CYS A 786 8.09 45.62 0.62
CA CYS A 786 6.79 44.96 0.55
C CYS A 786 7.01 43.48 0.29
N LYS A 787 6.67 42.65 1.28
CA LYS A 787 6.76 41.20 1.17
C LYS A 787 5.46 40.63 0.62
N ASP A 788 5.54 39.92 -0.49
CA ASP A 788 4.41 39.19 -1.06
C ASP A 788 4.01 38.03 -0.13
N ILE A 789 2.78 38.06 0.37
CA ILE A 789 2.21 37.02 1.24
C ILE A 789 1.19 36.15 0.50
N SER A 790 1.13 36.21 -0.83
CA SER A 790 0.19 35.44 -1.65
C SER A 790 0.26 33.95 -1.38
N ASP A 791 1.45 33.36 -1.20
CA ASP A 791 1.60 31.93 -0.90
C ASP A 791 1.04 31.55 0.49
N LEU A 792 1.21 32.42 1.48
CA LEU A 792 0.68 32.23 2.82
C LEU A 792 -0.84 32.39 2.84
N ALA A 793 -1.35 33.43 2.18
CA ALA A 793 -2.79 33.70 2.02
C ALA A 793 -3.48 32.58 1.23
N PHE A 794 -2.88 32.09 0.14
CA PHE A 794 -3.40 30.99 -0.67
C PHE A 794 -3.39 29.65 0.06
N SER A 795 -2.37 29.38 0.88
CA SER A 795 -2.33 28.17 1.72
C SER A 795 -3.36 28.24 2.86
N GLN A 796 -3.54 29.41 3.49
CA GLN A 796 -4.59 29.64 4.49
C GLN A 796 -5.98 29.55 3.86
N GLU A 797 -6.18 30.11 2.68
CA GLU A 797 -7.45 30.09 1.96
C GLU A 797 -7.82 28.67 1.50
N LYS A 798 -6.86 27.86 1.02
CA LYS A 798 -7.09 26.44 0.71
C LYS A 798 -7.53 25.64 1.93
N PHE A 799 -6.85 25.83 3.07
CA PHE A 799 -7.21 25.14 4.31
C PHE A 799 -8.58 25.60 4.81
N SER A 800 -8.81 26.92 4.87
CA SER A 800 -10.09 27.51 5.30
C SER A 800 -11.23 27.07 4.39
N LYS A 801 -11.09 27.16 3.06
CA LYS A 801 -12.12 26.72 2.12
C LYS A 801 -12.36 25.21 2.17
N ALA A 802 -11.32 24.38 2.26
CA ALA A 802 -11.49 22.94 2.38
C ALA A 802 -12.17 22.53 3.69
N PHE A 803 -11.85 23.21 4.79
CA PHE A 803 -12.48 22.98 6.10
C PHE A 803 -13.93 23.47 6.11
N GLU A 804 -14.16 24.73 5.73
CA GLU A 804 -15.48 25.39 5.76
C GLU A 804 -16.49 24.82 4.77
N PHE A 805 -16.06 24.45 3.57
CA PHE A 805 -16.95 23.93 2.51
C PHE A 805 -16.98 22.39 2.45
N SER A 806 -16.32 21.70 3.38
CA SER A 806 -16.49 20.25 3.52
C SER A 806 -17.94 19.92 3.87
N SER A 807 -18.52 18.93 3.19
CA SER A 807 -19.87 18.44 3.49
C SER A 807 -19.94 17.64 4.79
N ALA A 808 -18.80 17.14 5.30
CA ALA A 808 -18.72 16.45 6.58
C ALA A 808 -18.73 17.43 7.76
N LEU A 809 -19.24 17.01 8.91
CA LEU A 809 -19.22 17.84 10.11
C LEU A 809 -17.81 17.78 10.71
N MET A 810 -17.10 18.91 10.73
CA MET A 810 -15.71 18.97 11.19
C MET A 810 -15.56 19.90 12.38
N ALA A 811 -14.72 19.47 13.34
CA ALA A 811 -14.37 20.28 14.50
C ALA A 811 -12.92 20.06 14.91
N ILE A 812 -12.25 21.12 15.32
CA ILE A 812 -10.94 21.11 15.98
C ILE A 812 -11.17 21.42 17.45
N SER A 813 -10.63 20.59 18.34
CA SER A 813 -10.80 20.75 19.79
C SER A 813 -9.50 20.53 20.57
N THR A 814 -9.47 20.99 21.82
CA THR A 814 -8.34 20.72 22.73
C THR A 814 -8.26 19.22 23.06
N VAL A 815 -7.05 18.66 23.20
CA VAL A 815 -6.90 17.22 23.47
C VAL A 815 -7.31 16.84 24.90
N GLU A 816 -6.97 17.70 25.87
CA GLU A 816 -7.19 17.41 27.30
C GLU A 816 -8.67 17.52 27.69
N GLU A 817 -9.29 18.65 27.36
CA GLU A 817 -10.66 18.98 27.77
C GLU A 817 -11.69 18.70 26.68
N GLY A 818 -11.28 18.63 25.41
CA GLY A 818 -12.17 18.49 24.25
C GLY A 818 -13.10 19.69 24.08
N ARG A 819 -12.59 20.90 24.32
CA ARG A 819 -13.28 22.17 24.05
C ARG A 819 -13.12 22.50 22.58
N TYR A 820 -14.22 22.86 21.91
CA TYR A 820 -14.18 23.22 20.49
C TYR A 820 -13.45 24.55 20.31
N LEU A 821 -12.46 24.54 19.42
CA LEU A 821 -11.66 25.71 19.04
C LEU A 821 -12.08 26.24 17.67
N GLU A 822 -12.47 25.35 16.76
CA GLU A 822 -12.93 25.69 15.43
C GLU A 822 -13.96 24.65 14.98
N VAL A 823 -15.00 25.09 14.26
CA VAL A 823 -16.00 24.19 13.64
C VAL A 823 -16.37 24.71 12.26
N ASN A 824 -16.56 23.79 11.31
CA ASN A 824 -16.91 24.17 9.95
C ASN A 824 -18.40 24.49 9.80
N ARG A 825 -18.76 25.10 8.68
CA ARG A 825 -20.15 25.43 8.36
C ARG A 825 -21.12 24.24 8.42
N SER A 826 -20.74 23.08 7.90
CA SER A 826 -21.60 21.87 7.94
C SER A 826 -21.94 21.44 9.37
N PHE A 827 -21.00 21.59 10.31
CA PHE A 827 -21.25 21.37 11.75
C PHE A 827 -22.33 22.29 12.31
N LEU A 828 -22.24 23.59 12.00
CA LEU A 828 -23.19 24.59 12.49
C LEU A 828 -24.59 24.39 11.88
N ASP A 829 -24.65 24.24 10.56
CA ASP A 829 -25.91 24.12 9.81
C ASP A 829 -26.65 22.81 10.15
N THR A 830 -25.92 21.70 10.30
CA THR A 830 -26.52 20.38 10.57
C THR A 830 -26.95 20.23 12.03
N LEU A 831 -26.18 20.76 12.98
CA LEU A 831 -26.48 20.65 14.41
C LEU A 831 -27.33 21.81 14.95
N GLY A 832 -27.42 22.93 14.22
CA GLY A 832 -28.26 24.08 14.55
C GLY A 832 -27.71 24.99 15.66
N PHE A 833 -26.39 25.01 15.86
CA PHE A 833 -25.74 25.89 16.83
C PHE A 833 -25.11 27.11 16.14
N SER A 834 -24.99 28.24 16.84
CA SER A 834 -24.15 29.35 16.37
C SER A 834 -22.69 29.12 16.74
N ARG A 835 -21.75 29.72 16.00
CA ARG A 835 -20.31 29.59 16.26
C ARG A 835 -19.96 30.04 17.70
N GLU A 836 -20.50 31.16 18.15
CA GLU A 836 -20.28 31.73 19.49
C GLU A 836 -20.77 30.82 20.62
N GLU A 837 -21.82 30.04 20.38
CA GLU A 837 -22.34 29.07 21.35
C GLU A 837 -21.42 27.86 21.50
N VAL A 838 -20.74 27.45 20.42
CA VAL A 838 -19.96 26.21 20.35
C VAL A 838 -18.52 26.41 20.85
N LEU A 839 -17.89 27.51 20.46
CA LEU A 839 -16.48 27.74 20.76
C LEU A 839 -16.23 27.85 22.27
N GLY A 840 -15.18 27.20 22.74
CA GLY A 840 -14.81 27.11 24.16
C GLY A 840 -15.63 26.11 24.99
N ARG A 841 -16.68 25.49 24.43
CA ARG A 841 -17.51 24.49 25.13
C ARG A 841 -17.20 23.08 24.67
N THR A 842 -17.56 22.11 25.51
CA THR A 842 -17.39 20.68 25.20
C THR A 842 -18.64 20.07 24.56
N SER A 843 -18.50 18.93 23.87
CA SER A 843 -19.65 18.20 23.30
C SER A 843 -20.68 17.75 24.35
N VAL A 844 -20.28 17.65 25.62
CA VAL A 844 -21.15 17.26 26.74
C VAL A 844 -21.91 18.48 27.24
N GLU A 845 -21.24 19.61 27.44
CA GLU A 845 -21.86 20.89 27.82
C GLU A 845 -22.91 21.35 26.79
N LEU A 846 -22.66 21.07 25.51
CA LEU A 846 -23.58 21.39 24.41
C LEU A 846 -24.67 20.33 24.17
N GLY A 847 -24.63 19.19 24.88
CA GLY A 847 -25.57 18.09 24.66
C GLY A 847 -25.44 17.37 23.32
N ILE A 848 -24.40 17.65 22.53
CA ILE A 848 -24.14 17.01 21.22
C ILE A 848 -23.82 15.53 21.40
N ILE A 849 -23.01 15.19 22.41
CA ILE A 849 -22.79 13.82 22.86
C ILE A 849 -23.09 13.81 24.35
N PRO A 850 -24.35 13.56 24.76
CA PRO A 850 -24.77 13.66 26.15
C PRO A 850 -24.20 12.53 27.03
N ASP A 851 -23.83 11.40 26.42
CA ASP A 851 -23.24 10.27 27.14
C ASP A 851 -21.75 10.49 27.46
N SER A 852 -21.49 10.86 28.71
CA SER A 852 -20.14 11.04 29.25
C SER A 852 -19.30 9.75 29.20
N ALA A 853 -19.92 8.57 29.26
CA ALA A 853 -19.21 7.29 29.17
C ALA A 853 -18.73 7.02 27.74
N THR A 854 -19.50 7.41 26.72
CA THR A 854 -19.09 7.33 25.31
C THR A 854 -17.94 8.28 25.02
N ARG A 855 -17.98 9.50 25.53
CA ARG A 855 -16.86 10.45 25.41
C ARG A 855 -15.59 9.94 26.10
N GLN A 856 -15.71 9.38 27.31
CA GLN A 856 -14.55 8.86 28.03
C GLN A 856 -13.90 7.66 27.31
N ARG A 857 -14.71 6.76 26.73
CA ARG A 857 -14.19 5.65 25.92
C ARG A 857 -13.42 6.12 24.68
N MET A 858 -13.90 7.17 24.02
CA MET A 858 -13.19 7.78 22.88
C MET A 858 -11.87 8.43 23.32
N ARG A 859 -11.87 9.13 24.46
CA ARG A 859 -10.67 9.77 25.03
C ARG A 859 -9.57 8.74 25.33
N VAL A 860 -9.91 7.66 26.03
CA VAL A 860 -8.94 6.58 26.37
C VAL A 860 -8.38 5.93 25.10
N GLN A 861 -9.20 5.77 24.05
CA GLN A 861 -8.73 5.20 22.80
C GLN A 861 -7.81 6.14 22.03
N LEU A 862 -8.10 7.44 22.02
CA LEU A 862 -7.23 8.47 21.45
C LEU A 862 -5.89 8.58 22.20
N GLU A 863 -5.89 8.47 23.52
CA GLU A 863 -4.66 8.43 24.33
C GLU A 863 -3.81 7.19 24.02
N LYS A 864 -4.44 6.04 23.79
CA LYS A 864 -3.74 4.77 23.58
C LYS A 864 -3.22 4.57 22.14
N TYR A 865 -3.96 5.03 21.14
CA TYR A 865 -3.68 4.72 19.72
C TYR A 865 -3.47 5.97 18.85
N GLY A 866 -3.70 7.18 19.35
CA GLY A 866 -3.51 8.44 18.61
C GLY A 866 -4.62 8.80 17.61
N GLU A 867 -5.45 7.84 17.22
CA GLU A 867 -6.57 8.01 16.29
C GLU A 867 -7.64 6.91 16.42
N PHE A 868 -8.83 7.16 15.86
CA PHE A 868 -9.82 6.15 15.51
C PHE A 868 -10.63 6.60 14.29
N SER A 869 -11.17 5.64 13.53
CA SER A 869 -11.92 5.93 12.30
C SER A 869 -13.23 5.15 12.22
N ASN A 870 -14.19 5.71 11.48
CA ASN A 870 -15.48 5.10 11.12
C ASN A 870 -16.28 4.53 12.31
N ARG A 871 -16.28 5.24 13.44
CA ARG A 871 -17.02 4.82 14.61
C ARG A 871 -18.44 5.32 14.54
N GLN A 872 -19.41 4.41 14.52
CA GLN A 872 -20.81 4.79 14.56
C GLN A 872 -21.14 5.44 15.91
N ILE A 873 -21.66 6.67 15.86
CA ILE A 873 -22.09 7.44 17.02
C ILE A 873 -23.44 8.10 16.74
N THR A 874 -24.18 8.39 17.81
CA THR A 874 -25.36 9.23 17.75
C THR A 874 -25.03 10.59 18.36
N VAL A 875 -25.20 11.65 17.58
CA VAL A 875 -25.09 13.04 18.04
C VAL A 875 -26.46 13.69 18.07
N HIS A 876 -26.68 14.64 18.96
CA HIS A 876 -27.93 15.38 19.05
C HIS A 876 -27.76 16.80 18.51
N THR A 877 -28.78 17.27 17.77
CA THR A 877 -28.89 18.69 17.38
C THR A 877 -29.27 19.55 18.58
N LYS A 878 -29.20 20.88 18.44
CA LYS A 878 -29.69 21.84 19.46
C LYS A 878 -31.17 21.63 19.83
N ALA A 879 -31.98 21.13 18.90
CA ALA A 879 -33.39 20.79 19.13
C ALA A 879 -33.60 19.40 19.78
N GLY A 880 -32.52 18.69 20.13
CA GLY A 880 -32.56 17.35 20.74
C GLY A 880 -32.84 16.21 19.76
N THR A 881 -32.79 16.46 18.45
CA THR A 881 -33.04 15.43 17.43
C THR A 881 -31.80 14.54 17.25
N PRO A 882 -31.90 13.20 17.36
CA PRO A 882 -30.76 12.32 17.17
C PRO A 882 -30.38 12.17 15.69
N ARG A 883 -29.08 12.28 15.41
CA ARG A 883 -28.45 12.02 14.12
C ARG A 883 -27.38 10.95 14.31
N THR A 884 -27.39 9.92 13.48
CA THR A 884 -26.37 8.85 13.54
C THR A 884 -25.40 9.02 12.38
N GLY A 885 -24.11 9.00 12.68
CA GLY A 885 -23.03 9.19 11.71
C GLY A 885 -21.78 8.40 12.07
N LEU A 886 -20.76 8.47 11.22
CA LEU A 886 -19.48 7.78 11.40
C LEU A 886 -18.41 8.78 11.85
N LEU A 887 -18.13 8.83 13.15
CA LEU A 887 -17.09 9.68 13.71
C LEU A 887 -15.70 9.08 13.49
N SER A 888 -14.82 9.88 12.91
CA SER A 888 -13.38 9.67 12.91
C SER A 888 -12.71 10.80 13.69
N ALA A 889 -11.68 10.46 14.48
CA ALA A 889 -10.93 11.44 15.24
C ALA A 889 -9.44 11.13 15.23
N GLN A 890 -8.60 12.14 15.05
CA GLN A 890 -7.15 12.01 15.00
C GLN A 890 -6.49 13.16 15.77
N CYS A 891 -5.41 12.85 16.51
CA CYS A 891 -4.60 13.88 17.13
C CYS A 891 -3.66 14.50 16.10
N ILE A 892 -3.87 15.78 15.80
CA ILE A 892 -3.03 16.56 14.88
C ILE A 892 -2.08 17.47 15.68
N ARG A 893 -0.91 17.76 15.10
CA ARG A 893 0.05 18.70 15.69
C ARG A 893 0.13 19.93 14.80
N ILE A 894 -0.26 21.08 15.34
CA ILE A 894 -0.11 22.37 14.67
C ILE A 894 0.97 23.13 15.45
N GLN A 895 2.11 23.40 14.78
CA GLN A 895 3.34 23.87 15.42
C GLN A 895 3.83 22.91 16.53
N SER A 896 3.84 23.35 17.79
CA SER A 896 4.24 22.58 18.97
C SER A 896 3.07 22.07 19.82
N THR A 897 1.82 22.44 19.48
CA THR A 897 0.62 22.13 20.27
C THR A 897 -0.18 20.99 19.64
N ARG A 898 -0.73 20.11 20.48
CA ARG A 898 -1.59 18.99 20.06
C ARG A 898 -3.05 19.39 20.09
N TYR A 899 -3.76 19.12 19.00
CA TYR A 899 -5.18 19.33 18.85
C TYR A 899 -5.87 18.02 18.42
N LEU A 900 -7.18 17.95 18.60
CA LEU A 900 -8.01 16.84 18.17
C LEU A 900 -8.87 17.29 16.99
N LEU A 901 -8.66 16.69 15.82
CA LEU A 901 -9.53 16.87 14.65
C LEU A 901 -10.58 15.76 14.63
N THR A 902 -11.85 16.14 14.61
CA THR A 902 -12.99 15.22 14.50
C THR A 902 -13.75 15.47 13.21
N VAL A 903 -14.14 14.40 12.53
CA VAL A 903 -14.93 14.40 11.29
C VAL A 903 -16.07 13.41 11.44
N LEU A 904 -17.32 13.85 11.22
CA LEU A 904 -18.54 13.05 11.35
C LEU A 904 -19.35 12.99 10.06
#